data_AF-A0A1R1FHB3-F1
#
_entry.id   AF-A0A1R1FHB3-F1
#
_cell.length_a   1.000
_cell.length_b   1.000
_cell.length_c   1.000
_cell.angle_alpha   90.00
_cell.angle_beta   90.00
_cell.angle_gamma   90.00
#
_symmetry.space_group_name_H-M   'P 1'
#
loop_
_entity.id
_entity.type
_entity.pdbx_description
1 polymer ?
#
loop_
_entity_poly.entity_id
_entity_poly.type
_entity_poly.pdbx_seq_one_letter_code
_entity_poly.pdbx_strand_id
1 'polypeptide(L)'
;MEDMLNYLNSLNERLTEEVQKYRKNNKSNNLKTTLENILSEVIEIDISTLKKSDFRDYMSLIEFMTFSSLEIKDYSLGEMIYQKLFPQLTSSSFFQKDLEKTKKIWLSSSTLITNYFCIQHVSSGLSDEQVLSLGTVLNWFHSFSCMGYINDAVFLDMLISTHGQWKDTMTPEQETTFWITLAEWMVREFLMATPYNLSHYDKVKTFYSDYKKTKRLTHVSYLVIQYISIIIGVAEEKLDFSNLVDRCGYILSQVNKTFCKVHGAALSKVFSDVLMIWKPKQTDLTSFSKVIHGSTSPAYKNEYFSRICTEINLVQWFESNAYSLIALAYQHSFFSDEEVKDNLFKLAYSLSTANLHAEAKKLYEALLLDKPNNHSTLNNLAVIYRDKDKNFEKALQYFELAAKLDPSEEIYENNINKTIEIIKKEKERPKRQIDNYFKQTDKQQKSICFALYKLEYLDKVTAKDIETVSSFKGPYLQKHLSHLQKLELIYNHPEQGWRLEEPIRDNVASYVNPKLERQIIRNNQAIMYRPIFYHESEINLYRVLLELFPQHFVFPNMDLKTIIEVEKIRDYISADYLDYLFKAHVDFAIIDTTSYLPILTFEKDSEYQDREPQKSNAIKKNSIFQVSGLPLIRIRYNSAMDYERLKEEIKQATKEYILQISGSTDAETRRILESIDPKRFGIVTAQPLDDELKGVWGNLVGDVIAAHTNSIELDKEQCVLRVTIDESVKPVLEFGADSIKSNLYQQYPMLNAVQFYWTNIFK
;
A
#
# COMPACT_ATOMS: atom_id res chain seq x y z
N MET A 1 -0.79 82.82 22.26
CA MET A 1 0.34 81.85 22.17
C MET A 1 -0.16 80.45 21.83
N GLU A 2 -1.28 80.00 22.41
CA GLU A 2 -2.13 78.89 21.91
C GLU A 2 -2.81 79.22 20.57
N ASP A 3 -2.90 80.50 20.20
CA ASP A 3 -3.75 80.97 19.09
C ASP A 3 -3.28 80.55 17.69
N MET A 4 -1.98 80.56 17.38
CA MET A 4 -1.50 80.23 16.02
C MET A 4 -1.58 78.73 15.70
N LEU A 5 -1.19 77.88 16.65
CA LEU A 5 -1.30 76.43 16.48
C LEU A 5 -2.77 76.00 16.36
N ASN A 6 -3.65 76.54 17.22
CA ASN A 6 -5.09 76.30 17.13
C ASN A 6 -5.67 76.82 15.82
N TYR A 7 -5.19 77.95 15.32
CA TYR A 7 -5.60 78.49 14.03
C TYR A 7 -5.20 77.59 12.86
N LEU A 8 -3.93 77.17 12.77
CA LEU A 8 -3.46 76.23 11.74
C LEU A 8 -4.22 74.89 11.79
N ASN A 9 -4.47 74.36 12.99
CA ASN A 9 -5.28 73.16 13.18
C ASN A 9 -6.71 73.35 12.67
N SER A 10 -7.33 74.51 12.94
CA SER A 10 -8.69 74.80 12.44
C SER A 10 -8.77 74.87 10.91
N LEU A 11 -7.73 75.40 10.25
CA LEU A 11 -7.62 75.38 8.78
C LEU A 11 -7.47 73.95 8.25
N ASN A 12 -6.63 73.15 8.91
CA ASN A 12 -6.40 71.76 8.54
C ASN A 12 -7.65 70.88 8.74
N GLU A 13 -8.40 71.09 9.82
CA GLU A 13 -9.69 70.41 10.08
C GLU A 13 -10.72 70.75 9.00
N ARG A 14 -10.88 72.05 8.67
CA ARG A 14 -11.76 72.51 7.58
C ARG A 14 -11.40 71.84 6.25
N LEU A 15 -10.12 71.79 5.91
CA LEU A 15 -9.66 71.13 4.69
C LEU A 15 -9.92 69.62 4.73
N THR A 16 -9.62 68.97 5.85
CA THR A 16 -9.82 67.52 6.04
C THR A 16 -11.28 67.13 5.86
N GLU A 17 -12.22 67.89 6.45
CA GLU A 17 -13.66 67.64 6.30
C GLU A 17 -14.11 67.74 4.83
N GLU A 18 -13.65 68.75 4.09
CA GLU A 18 -14.01 68.92 2.69
C GLU A 18 -13.36 67.87 1.78
N VAL A 19 -12.12 67.46 2.05
CA VAL A 19 -11.47 66.33 1.35
C VAL A 19 -12.25 65.04 1.58
N GLN A 20 -12.70 64.77 2.81
CA GLN A 20 -13.54 63.60 3.10
C GLN A 20 -14.89 63.66 2.37
N LYS A 21 -15.51 64.85 2.27
CA LYS A 21 -16.74 65.04 1.49
C LYS A 21 -16.50 64.84 0.00
N TYR A 22 -15.39 65.33 -0.54
CA TYR A 22 -14.99 65.11 -1.93
C TYR A 22 -14.81 63.62 -2.22
N ARG A 23 -14.03 62.90 -1.40
CA ARG A 23 -13.80 61.45 -1.57
C ARG A 23 -15.10 60.63 -1.52
N LYS A 24 -16.13 61.09 -0.81
CA LYS A 24 -17.46 60.43 -0.76
C LYS A 24 -18.37 60.78 -1.94
N ASN A 25 -18.39 62.04 -2.36
CA ASN A 25 -19.42 62.56 -3.26
C ASN A 25 -18.90 63.00 -4.64
N ASN A 26 -17.59 62.97 -4.84
CA ASN A 26 -16.86 63.34 -6.06
C ASN A 26 -17.19 64.74 -6.61
N LYS A 27 -17.54 65.69 -5.73
CA LYS A 27 -17.85 67.10 -6.09
C LYS A 27 -16.64 68.00 -5.84
N SER A 28 -15.83 68.24 -6.87
CA SER A 28 -14.58 69.01 -6.76
C SER A 28 -14.76 70.51 -6.48
N ASN A 29 -15.86 71.13 -6.93
CA ASN A 29 -16.08 72.58 -6.80
C ASN A 29 -16.06 73.10 -5.35
N ASN A 30 -16.60 72.33 -4.40
CA ASN A 30 -16.64 72.72 -2.99
C ASN A 30 -15.24 72.69 -2.36
N LEU A 31 -14.46 71.64 -2.67
CA LEU A 31 -13.08 71.52 -2.21
C LEU A 31 -12.18 72.58 -2.84
N LYS A 32 -12.37 72.87 -4.14
CA LYS A 32 -11.68 73.99 -4.82
C LYS A 32 -11.91 75.32 -4.10
N THR A 33 -13.18 75.66 -3.86
CA THR A 33 -13.55 76.91 -3.16
C THR A 33 -12.93 76.97 -1.76
N THR A 34 -12.92 75.84 -1.05
CA THR A 34 -12.32 75.74 0.28
C THR A 34 -10.81 75.95 0.25
N LEU A 35 -10.11 75.35 -0.72
CA LEU A 35 -8.68 75.52 -0.92
C LEU A 35 -8.32 76.97 -1.28
N GLU A 36 -9.10 77.63 -2.14
CA GLU A 36 -8.91 79.05 -2.48
C GLU A 36 -9.06 79.95 -1.25
N ASN A 37 -10.09 79.70 -0.42
CA ASN A 37 -10.31 80.44 0.82
C ASN A 37 -9.18 80.24 1.83
N ILE A 38 -8.77 78.98 2.06
CA ILE A 38 -7.65 78.67 2.97
C ILE A 38 -6.35 79.28 2.44
N LEU A 39 -6.10 79.28 1.12
CA LEU A 39 -4.93 79.91 0.53
C LEU A 39 -4.89 81.42 0.83
N SER A 40 -6.02 82.12 0.67
CA SER A 40 -6.13 83.54 1.04
C SER A 40 -5.83 83.78 2.52
N GLU A 41 -6.24 82.88 3.41
CA GLU A 41 -5.95 82.98 4.85
C GLU A 41 -4.47 82.69 5.16
N VAL A 42 -3.88 81.68 4.52
CA VAL A 42 -2.50 81.24 4.75
C VAL A 42 -1.47 82.27 4.27
N ILE A 43 -1.76 83.01 3.19
CA ILE A 43 -0.84 84.04 2.64
C ILE A 43 -0.61 85.19 3.63
N GLU A 44 -1.60 85.51 4.47
CA GLU A 44 -1.52 86.60 5.43
C GLU A 44 -0.67 86.23 6.67
N ILE A 45 -0.20 84.98 6.79
CA ILE A 45 0.61 84.52 7.91
C ILE A 45 2.07 84.97 7.74
N ASP A 46 2.58 85.78 8.67
CA ASP A 46 4.01 86.14 8.72
C ASP A 46 4.86 84.96 9.22
N ILE A 47 5.43 84.21 8.27
CA ILE A 47 6.28 83.04 8.50
C ILE A 47 7.48 83.34 9.42
N SER A 48 8.01 84.58 9.40
CA SER A 48 9.18 84.96 10.21
C SER A 48 8.92 84.94 11.71
N THR A 49 7.63 84.97 12.10
CA THR A 49 7.18 84.97 13.50
C THR A 49 6.85 83.58 14.03
N LEU A 50 6.85 82.55 13.17
CA LEU A 50 6.46 81.19 13.55
C LEU A 50 7.54 80.50 14.39
N LYS A 51 7.12 79.81 15.45
CA LYS A 51 7.99 78.89 16.19
C LYS A 51 8.21 77.63 15.36
N LYS A 52 9.24 76.85 15.72
CA LYS A 52 9.61 75.62 15.01
C LYS A 52 8.49 74.57 14.93
N SER A 53 7.62 74.46 15.94
CA SER A 53 6.44 73.58 15.93
C SER A 53 5.43 74.08 14.89
N ASP A 54 5.04 75.34 15.01
CA ASP A 54 3.99 75.97 14.20
C ASP A 54 4.41 76.03 12.72
N PHE A 55 5.71 76.20 12.46
CA PHE A 55 6.29 76.13 11.12
C PHE A 55 6.15 74.73 10.49
N ARG A 56 6.27 73.66 11.29
CA ARG A 56 6.06 72.29 10.79
C ARG A 56 4.59 72.09 10.40
N ASP A 57 3.67 72.49 11.27
CA ASP A 57 2.23 72.34 11.02
C ASP A 57 1.77 73.21 9.84
N TYR A 58 2.34 74.41 9.71
CA TYR A 58 2.18 75.28 8.54
C TYR A 58 2.62 74.59 7.24
N MET A 59 3.82 73.98 7.23
CA MET A 59 4.30 73.24 6.05
C MET A 59 3.44 72.01 5.72
N SER A 60 2.98 71.27 6.73
CA SER A 60 2.08 70.13 6.54
C SER A 60 0.72 70.54 5.98
N LEU A 61 0.16 71.68 6.43
CA LEU A 61 -1.07 72.23 5.86
C LEU A 61 -0.88 72.55 4.37
N ILE A 62 0.24 73.17 3.98
CA ILE A 62 0.50 73.49 2.58
C ILE A 62 0.68 72.21 1.75
N GLU A 63 1.43 71.22 2.24
CA GLU A 63 1.55 69.93 1.57
C GLU A 63 0.18 69.29 1.32
N PHE A 64 -0.71 69.32 2.33
CA PHE A 64 -2.06 68.79 2.20
C PHE A 64 -2.95 69.60 1.25
N MET A 65 -2.83 70.93 1.23
CA MET A 65 -3.51 71.80 0.27
C MET A 65 -3.06 71.51 -1.17
N THR A 66 -1.75 71.45 -1.41
CA THR A 66 -1.20 71.16 -2.73
C THR A 66 -1.63 69.78 -3.21
N PHE A 67 -1.57 68.77 -2.35
CA PHE A 67 -2.04 67.43 -2.69
C PHE A 67 -3.54 67.40 -2.98
N SER A 68 -4.36 68.10 -2.19
CA SER A 68 -5.80 68.20 -2.44
C SER A 68 -6.09 68.82 -3.80
N SER A 69 -5.29 69.80 -4.26
CA SER A 69 -5.40 70.37 -5.61
C SER A 69 -5.11 69.34 -6.71
N LEU A 70 -4.13 68.45 -6.47
CA LEU A 70 -3.80 67.32 -7.35
C LEU A 70 -4.92 66.26 -7.34
N GLU A 71 -5.53 65.95 -6.20
CA GLU A 71 -6.64 64.99 -6.09
C GLU A 71 -7.87 65.40 -6.91
N ILE A 72 -8.16 66.72 -6.98
CA ILE A 72 -9.26 67.26 -7.80
C ILE A 72 -8.85 67.59 -9.23
N LYS A 73 -7.57 67.34 -9.59
CA LYS A 73 -6.98 67.65 -10.90
C LYS A 73 -7.06 69.14 -11.28
N ASP A 74 -7.02 70.03 -10.29
CA ASP A 74 -6.94 71.48 -10.52
C ASP A 74 -5.50 71.96 -10.36
N TYR A 75 -4.70 71.68 -11.39
CA TYR A 75 -3.28 72.02 -11.41
C TYR A 75 -3.04 73.55 -11.44
N SER A 76 -4.01 74.32 -11.92
CA SER A 76 -3.95 75.80 -11.91
C SER A 76 -3.99 76.37 -10.50
N LEU A 77 -4.81 75.77 -9.62
CA LEU A 77 -4.84 76.10 -8.20
C LEU A 77 -3.55 75.68 -7.50
N GLY A 78 -3.05 74.48 -7.81
CA GLY A 78 -1.75 74.02 -7.32
C GLY A 78 -0.61 74.97 -7.68
N GLU A 79 -0.57 75.44 -8.92
CA GLU A 79 0.41 76.42 -9.39
C GLU A 79 0.27 77.77 -8.66
N MET A 80 -0.97 78.22 -8.44
CA MET A 80 -1.24 79.43 -7.67
C MET A 80 -0.72 79.35 -6.23
N ILE A 81 -0.85 78.18 -5.58
CA ILE A 81 -0.30 77.94 -4.24
C ILE A 81 1.22 78.16 -4.24
N TYR A 82 1.94 77.59 -5.22
CA TYR A 82 3.40 77.78 -5.34
C TYR A 82 3.79 79.22 -5.65
N GLN A 83 3.12 79.86 -6.61
CA GLN A 83 3.44 81.24 -6.99
C GLN A 83 3.27 82.20 -5.81
N LYS A 84 2.26 82.01 -4.96
CA LYS A 84 1.97 82.90 -3.83
C LYS A 84 2.79 82.60 -2.58
N LEU A 85 2.97 81.32 -2.23
CA LEU A 85 3.64 80.93 -0.97
C LEU A 85 5.14 80.63 -1.14
N PHE A 86 5.55 80.18 -2.33
CA PHE A 86 6.93 79.83 -2.63
C PHE A 86 7.41 80.42 -3.98
N PRO A 87 7.33 81.74 -4.19
CA PRO A 87 7.75 82.35 -5.45
C PRO A 87 9.21 82.03 -5.79
N GLN A 88 10.05 81.81 -4.78
CA GLN A 88 11.45 81.39 -4.97
C GLN A 88 11.60 80.03 -5.66
N LEU A 89 10.69 79.07 -5.41
CA LEU A 89 10.67 77.78 -6.12
C LEU A 89 10.34 77.96 -7.61
N THR A 90 9.49 78.95 -7.94
CA THR A 90 9.10 79.25 -9.32
C THR A 90 10.17 80.04 -10.08
N SER A 91 11.05 80.76 -9.38
CA SER A 91 12.02 81.68 -9.98
C SER A 91 13.47 81.20 -9.97
N SER A 92 13.83 80.22 -9.14
CA SER A 92 15.21 79.75 -9.02
C SER A 92 15.39 78.36 -9.63
N SER A 93 16.40 78.22 -10.48
CA SER A 93 16.97 76.90 -10.68
C SER A 93 17.66 76.42 -9.42
N PHE A 94 17.59 75.11 -9.19
CA PHE A 94 18.16 74.47 -8.02
C PHE A 94 19.71 74.43 -8.04
N PHE A 95 20.35 75.27 -8.86
CA PHE A 95 21.81 75.45 -9.02
C PHE A 95 22.40 76.55 -8.12
N GLN A 96 21.96 76.66 -6.87
CA GLN A 96 22.43 77.72 -5.98
C GLN A 96 23.86 77.48 -5.44
N LYS A 97 24.52 78.56 -5.02
CA LYS A 97 25.86 78.60 -4.39
C LYS A 97 25.97 77.80 -3.07
N ASP A 98 24.86 77.35 -2.48
CA ASP A 98 24.80 76.59 -1.21
C ASP A 98 23.84 75.38 -1.34
N LEU A 99 24.26 74.40 -2.14
CA LEU A 99 23.49 73.20 -2.47
C LEU A 99 23.10 72.38 -1.21
N GLU A 100 23.96 72.36 -0.19
CA GLU A 100 23.74 71.58 1.04
C GLU A 100 22.65 72.18 1.93
N LYS A 101 22.61 73.51 2.07
CA LYS A 101 21.54 74.19 2.81
C LYS A 101 20.19 74.00 2.13
N THR A 102 20.15 74.11 0.81
CA THR A 102 18.95 73.91 -0.01
C THR A 102 18.47 72.45 0.05
N LYS A 103 19.39 71.48 -0.06
CA LYS A 103 19.11 70.05 0.12
C LYS A 103 18.46 69.77 1.48
N LYS A 104 19.00 70.31 2.58
CA LYS A 104 18.47 70.07 3.94
C LYS A 104 17.05 70.59 4.14
N ILE A 105 16.72 71.75 3.56
CA ILE A 105 15.39 72.36 3.67
C ILE A 105 14.37 71.51 2.89
N TRP A 106 14.66 71.20 1.63
CA TRP A 106 13.69 70.49 0.79
C TRP A 106 13.56 69.01 1.11
N LEU A 107 14.60 68.36 1.64
CA LEU A 107 14.46 67.01 2.19
C LEU A 107 13.52 66.95 3.40
N SER A 108 13.33 68.06 4.12
CA SER A 108 12.33 68.13 5.20
C SER A 108 10.89 68.36 4.72
N SER A 109 10.69 68.58 3.41
CA SER A 109 9.39 68.78 2.74
C SER A 109 9.43 68.16 1.34
N SER A 110 9.81 66.89 1.28
CA SER A 110 10.00 66.09 0.06
C SER A 110 8.72 66.00 -0.79
N THR A 111 7.57 65.95 -0.14
CA THR A 111 6.26 65.92 -0.80
C THR A 111 5.98 67.21 -1.55
N LEU A 112 6.27 68.35 -0.94
CA LEU A 112 6.07 69.66 -1.56
C LEU A 112 6.93 69.79 -2.82
N ILE A 113 8.24 69.54 -2.74
CA ILE A 113 9.11 69.67 -3.93
C ILE A 113 8.71 68.69 -5.05
N THR A 114 8.27 67.47 -4.73
CA THR A 114 7.80 66.52 -5.73
C THR A 114 6.49 66.97 -6.38
N ASN A 115 5.51 67.42 -5.59
CA ASN A 115 4.24 67.92 -6.11
C ASN A 115 4.41 69.15 -6.98
N TYR A 116 5.39 70.02 -6.70
CA TYR A 116 5.75 71.12 -7.59
C TYR A 116 6.07 70.62 -9.00
N PHE A 117 7.01 69.68 -9.13
CA PHE A 117 7.37 69.13 -10.44
C PHE A 117 6.19 68.40 -11.11
N CYS A 118 5.38 67.66 -10.35
CA CYS A 118 4.17 67.01 -10.86
C CYS A 118 3.17 68.02 -11.44
N ILE A 119 2.91 69.13 -10.73
CA ILE A 119 2.00 70.18 -11.19
C ILE A 119 2.55 70.85 -12.44
N GLN A 120 3.84 71.22 -12.45
CA GLN A 120 4.48 71.86 -13.60
C GLN A 120 4.46 70.94 -14.84
N HIS A 121 4.73 69.65 -14.65
CA HIS A 121 4.67 68.64 -15.71
C HIS A 121 3.30 68.58 -16.38
N VAL A 122 2.21 68.63 -15.61
CA VAL A 122 0.85 68.52 -16.15
C VAL A 122 0.30 69.86 -16.66
N SER A 123 0.61 70.99 -16.01
CA SER A 123 0.10 72.31 -16.39
C SER A 123 0.75 72.86 -17.67
N SER A 124 2.08 72.83 -17.74
CA SER A 124 2.85 73.54 -18.77
C SER A 124 3.95 72.69 -19.42
N GLY A 125 4.20 71.49 -18.89
CA GLY A 125 5.42 70.73 -19.16
C GLY A 125 6.62 71.31 -18.39
N LEU A 126 7.63 70.48 -18.16
CA LEU A 126 8.88 70.92 -17.53
C LEU A 126 9.81 71.56 -18.57
N SER A 127 10.32 72.75 -18.28
CA SER A 127 11.41 73.37 -19.05
C SER A 127 12.72 72.60 -18.86
N ASP A 128 13.68 72.76 -19.78
CA ASP A 128 14.99 72.07 -19.67
C ASP A 128 15.69 72.36 -18.32
N GLU A 129 15.59 73.61 -17.83
CA GLU A 129 16.15 74.02 -16.54
C GLU A 129 15.44 73.34 -15.35
N GLN A 130 14.11 73.20 -15.43
CA GLN A 130 13.32 72.46 -14.44
C GLN A 130 13.64 70.96 -14.48
N VAL A 131 13.86 70.37 -15.66
CA VAL A 131 14.22 68.94 -15.77
C VAL A 131 15.61 68.66 -15.21
N LEU A 132 16.58 69.55 -15.45
CA LEU A 132 17.91 69.41 -14.84
C LEU A 132 17.83 69.55 -13.31
N SER A 133 16.98 70.46 -12.83
CA SER A 133 16.70 70.63 -11.41
C SER A 133 16.04 69.41 -10.80
N LEU A 134 15.05 68.82 -11.49
CA LEU A 134 14.41 67.56 -11.11
C LEU A 134 15.46 66.47 -10.95
N GLY A 135 16.34 66.27 -11.93
CA GLY A 135 17.41 65.29 -11.84
C GLY A 135 18.34 65.48 -10.64
N THR A 136 18.66 66.73 -10.29
CA THR A 136 19.43 67.07 -9.09
C THR A 136 18.69 66.69 -7.80
N VAL A 137 17.39 67.01 -7.73
CA VAL A 137 16.53 66.73 -6.58
C VAL A 137 16.33 65.21 -6.40
N LEU A 138 16.11 64.48 -7.49
CA LEU A 138 15.95 63.03 -7.45
C LEU A 138 17.19 62.32 -6.87
N ASN A 139 18.39 62.90 -7.07
CA ASN A 139 19.63 62.39 -6.49
C ASN A 139 19.74 62.64 -4.96
N TRP A 140 18.90 63.51 -4.39
CA TRP A 140 18.86 63.73 -2.94
C TRP A 140 18.07 62.65 -2.20
N PHE A 141 17.16 61.96 -2.89
CA PHE A 141 16.33 60.93 -2.28
C PHE A 141 17.14 59.65 -2.06
N HIS A 142 17.72 59.54 -0.87
CA HIS A 142 18.29 58.28 -0.35
C HIS A 142 17.21 57.33 0.18
N SER A 143 16.00 57.83 0.40
CA SER A 143 14.76 57.07 0.64
C SER A 143 13.59 57.97 0.24
N PHE A 144 12.50 57.40 -0.24
CA PHE A 144 11.22 58.11 -0.42
C PHE A 144 10.31 57.98 0.81
N SER A 145 10.90 57.80 1.99
CA SER A 145 10.13 57.77 3.23
C SER A 145 9.44 59.11 3.46
N CYS A 146 8.18 59.07 3.91
CA CYS A 146 7.35 60.24 4.22
C CYS A 146 6.77 61.03 3.02
N MET A 147 6.67 60.42 1.83
CA MET A 147 5.95 60.98 0.67
C MET A 147 4.42 60.82 0.76
N GLY A 148 3.82 61.15 1.92
CA GLY A 148 2.43 60.78 2.24
C GLY A 148 1.33 61.53 1.47
N TYR A 149 1.67 62.58 0.71
CA TYR A 149 0.72 63.44 0.00
C TYR A 149 1.15 63.67 -1.45
N ILE A 150 1.45 62.60 -2.22
CA ILE A 150 1.84 62.71 -3.64
C ILE A 150 0.78 62.05 -4.52
N ASN A 151 0.56 62.61 -5.71
CA ASN A 151 -0.20 61.92 -6.75
C ASN A 151 0.73 60.94 -7.48
N ASP A 152 0.76 59.69 -7.02
CA ASP A 152 1.67 58.65 -7.48
C ASP A 152 1.64 58.42 -8.99
N ALA A 153 0.45 58.47 -9.59
CA ALA A 153 0.26 58.31 -11.03
C ALA A 153 0.94 59.43 -11.80
N VAL A 154 0.73 60.69 -11.39
CA VAL A 154 1.35 61.86 -12.04
C VAL A 154 2.86 61.87 -11.81
N PHE A 155 3.32 61.47 -10.62
CA PHE A 155 4.75 61.39 -10.32
C PHE A 155 5.45 60.35 -11.20
N LEU A 156 4.91 59.13 -11.31
CA LEU A 156 5.44 58.10 -12.20
C LEU A 156 5.39 58.53 -13.67
N ASP A 157 4.29 59.15 -14.10
CA ASP A 157 4.15 59.67 -15.47
C ASP A 157 5.29 60.62 -15.81
N MET A 158 5.51 61.62 -14.94
CA MET A 158 6.57 62.62 -15.05
C MET A 158 7.96 61.99 -15.08
N LEU A 159 8.26 61.09 -14.14
CA LEU A 159 9.57 60.43 -14.08
C LEU A 159 9.88 59.70 -15.39
N ILE A 160 8.90 59.01 -15.96
CA ILE A 160 9.06 58.20 -17.17
C ILE A 160 9.11 59.08 -18.43
N SER A 161 8.24 60.08 -18.54
CA SER A 161 8.17 60.94 -19.74
C SER A 161 9.38 61.86 -19.87
N THR A 162 9.99 62.27 -18.75
CA THR A 162 11.14 63.19 -18.74
C THR A 162 12.48 62.48 -18.53
N HIS A 163 12.48 61.13 -18.42
CA HIS A 163 13.68 60.31 -18.20
C HIS A 163 14.79 60.58 -19.19
N GLY A 164 14.45 60.78 -20.47
CA GLY A 164 15.42 61.05 -21.53
C GLY A 164 16.35 62.23 -21.23
N GLN A 165 15.88 63.20 -20.45
CA GLN A 165 16.58 64.43 -20.11
C GLN A 165 17.19 64.38 -18.70
N TRP A 166 16.41 64.03 -17.66
CA TRP A 166 16.95 64.07 -16.29
C TRP A 166 17.99 63.00 -16.02
N LYS A 167 17.98 61.86 -16.73
CA LYS A 167 18.99 60.80 -16.55
C LYS A 167 20.42 61.30 -16.73
N ASP A 168 20.63 62.33 -17.55
CA ASP A 168 21.96 62.85 -17.87
C ASP A 168 22.52 63.76 -16.76
N THR A 169 21.72 64.10 -15.76
CA THR A 169 22.16 64.78 -14.54
C THR A 169 22.80 63.84 -13.51
N MET A 170 22.65 62.52 -13.68
CA MET A 170 23.13 61.49 -12.78
C MET A 170 24.22 60.64 -13.42
N THR A 171 25.11 60.08 -12.61
CA THR A 171 25.94 58.95 -13.05
C THR A 171 25.08 57.68 -13.19
N PRO A 172 25.48 56.68 -14.00
CA PRO A 172 24.78 55.40 -14.08
C PRO A 172 24.56 54.70 -12.72
N GLU A 173 25.48 54.92 -11.77
CA GLU A 173 25.40 54.38 -10.41
C GLU A 173 24.37 55.12 -9.54
N GLN A 174 24.34 56.45 -9.61
CA GLN A 174 23.31 57.27 -8.96
C GLN A 174 21.92 56.94 -9.51
N GLU A 175 21.79 56.79 -10.83
CA GLU A 175 20.55 56.39 -11.48
C GLU A 175 20.11 54.98 -11.03
N THR A 176 21.05 54.03 -10.89
CA THR A 176 20.75 52.69 -10.36
C THR A 176 20.23 52.77 -8.92
N THR A 177 20.86 53.60 -8.09
CA THR A 177 20.42 53.83 -6.69
C THR A 177 19.01 54.40 -6.64
N PHE A 178 18.72 55.39 -7.49
CA PHE A 178 17.39 55.97 -7.62
C PHE A 178 16.33 54.90 -7.94
N TRP A 179 16.57 54.04 -8.94
CA TRP A 179 15.61 53.00 -9.32
C TRP A 179 15.38 51.96 -8.22
N ILE A 180 16.41 51.59 -7.45
CA ILE A 180 16.24 50.68 -6.29
C ILE A 180 15.40 51.36 -5.20
N THR A 181 15.70 52.62 -4.91
CA THR A 181 14.98 53.42 -3.91
C THR A 181 13.51 53.60 -4.32
N LEU A 182 13.26 53.81 -5.61
CA LEU A 182 11.90 53.89 -6.16
C LEU A 182 11.18 52.55 -6.03
N ALA A 183 11.85 51.42 -6.29
CA ALA A 183 11.27 50.09 -6.11
C ALA A 183 10.87 49.84 -4.65
N GLU A 184 11.71 50.23 -3.68
CA GLU A 184 11.40 50.13 -2.25
C GLU A 184 10.13 50.91 -1.88
N TRP A 185 10.05 52.16 -2.35
CA TRP A 185 8.88 53.01 -2.14
C TRP A 185 7.61 52.40 -2.73
N MET A 186 7.69 51.91 -3.97
CA MET A 186 6.52 51.34 -4.65
C MET A 186 6.03 50.05 -3.98
N VAL A 187 6.92 49.22 -3.43
CA VAL A 187 6.49 48.05 -2.66
C VAL A 187 5.66 48.50 -1.46
N ARG A 188 6.10 49.54 -0.74
CA ARG A 188 5.40 50.06 0.44
C ARG A 188 4.07 50.72 0.07
N GLU A 189 4.06 51.63 -0.89
CA GLU A 189 2.86 52.37 -1.23
C GLU A 189 1.86 51.52 -2.01
N PHE A 190 2.30 50.78 -3.03
CA PHE A 190 1.36 50.14 -3.95
C PHE A 190 0.95 48.74 -3.52
N LEU A 191 1.83 48.01 -2.82
CA LEU A 191 1.52 46.65 -2.39
C LEU A 191 1.10 46.59 -0.91
N MET A 192 1.59 47.46 -0.03
CA MET A 192 1.22 47.44 1.40
C MET A 192 0.08 48.39 1.77
N ALA A 193 0.03 49.62 1.24
CA ALA A 193 -0.89 50.65 1.71
C ALA A 193 -2.30 50.51 1.12
N THR A 194 -2.48 50.52 -0.21
CA THR A 194 -3.71 50.11 -0.94
C THR A 194 -3.42 50.15 -2.46
N PRO A 195 -3.79 49.15 -3.28
CA PRO A 195 -3.56 49.22 -4.72
C PRO A 195 -4.49 50.26 -5.38
N TYR A 196 -3.98 51.45 -5.64
CA TYR A 196 -4.62 52.39 -6.57
C TYR A 196 -4.41 51.89 -8.01
N ASN A 197 -5.44 51.99 -8.85
CA ASN A 197 -5.27 51.71 -10.29
C ASN A 197 -4.46 52.85 -10.92
N LEU A 198 -3.15 52.64 -11.01
CA LEU A 198 -2.22 53.59 -11.64
C LEU A 198 -2.44 53.64 -13.16
N SER A 199 -2.82 52.53 -13.80
CA SER A 199 -2.89 52.38 -15.27
C SER A 199 -1.58 52.73 -16.00
N HIS A 200 -0.43 52.44 -15.38
CA HIS A 200 0.92 52.73 -15.86
C HIS A 200 1.73 51.49 -16.27
N TYR A 201 1.27 50.26 -15.98
CA TYR A 201 2.04 49.04 -16.28
C TYR A 201 2.58 48.98 -17.72
N ASP A 202 1.71 49.17 -18.71
CA ASP A 202 2.09 49.06 -20.14
C ASP A 202 3.05 50.18 -20.56
N LYS A 203 2.87 51.38 -19.99
CA LYS A 203 3.76 52.52 -20.22
C LYS A 203 5.15 52.26 -19.67
N VAL A 204 5.26 51.82 -18.41
CA VAL A 204 6.57 51.54 -17.77
C VAL A 204 7.25 50.32 -18.39
N LYS A 205 6.50 49.30 -18.79
CA LYS A 205 7.02 48.14 -19.51
C LYS A 205 7.60 48.51 -20.87
N THR A 206 6.93 49.39 -21.61
CA THR A 206 7.40 49.92 -22.90
C THR A 206 8.67 50.75 -22.67
N PHE A 207 8.64 51.67 -21.70
CA PHE A 207 9.79 52.45 -21.28
C PHE A 207 11.02 51.58 -20.97
N TYR A 208 10.87 50.55 -20.15
CA TYR A 208 11.95 49.60 -19.85
C TYR A 208 12.52 48.97 -21.14
N SER A 209 11.65 48.51 -22.03
CA SER A 209 12.03 47.81 -23.25
C SER A 209 12.84 48.71 -24.20
N ASP A 210 12.48 49.98 -24.28
CA ASP A 210 13.18 50.97 -25.09
C ASP A 210 14.46 51.44 -24.41
N TYR A 211 14.41 51.74 -23.11
CA TYR A 211 15.59 52.24 -22.40
C TYR A 211 16.72 51.20 -22.34
N LYS A 212 16.38 49.91 -22.21
CA LYS A 212 17.35 48.81 -22.27
C LYS A 212 18.21 48.81 -23.54
N LYS A 213 17.66 49.30 -24.67
CA LYS A 213 18.39 49.37 -25.96
C LYS A 213 19.54 50.38 -25.92
N THR A 214 19.48 51.38 -25.04
CA THR A 214 20.51 52.44 -24.92
C THR A 214 21.83 51.94 -24.34
N LYS A 215 21.82 50.83 -23.58
CA LYS A 215 22.98 50.25 -22.90
C LYS A 215 23.72 51.22 -21.94
N ARG A 216 23.05 52.28 -21.47
CA ARG A 216 23.57 53.21 -20.46
C ARG A 216 23.85 52.55 -19.10
N LEU A 217 22.95 51.70 -18.63
CA LEU A 217 23.07 51.01 -17.34
C LEU A 217 23.59 49.57 -17.47
N THR A 218 23.98 48.98 -16.34
CA THR A 218 24.36 47.56 -16.28
C THR A 218 23.15 46.65 -16.53
N HIS A 219 23.40 45.40 -16.90
CA HIS A 219 22.32 44.42 -17.07
C HIS A 219 21.44 44.29 -15.81
N VAL A 220 22.05 44.24 -14.63
CA VAL A 220 21.35 44.11 -13.34
C VAL A 220 20.51 45.36 -13.05
N SER A 221 21.04 46.56 -13.30
CA SER A 221 20.29 47.81 -13.16
C SER A 221 19.03 47.83 -14.03
N TYR A 222 19.10 47.35 -15.26
CA TYR A 222 17.90 47.20 -16.11
C TYR A 222 16.89 46.19 -15.55
N LEU A 223 17.35 45.13 -14.88
CA LEU A 223 16.43 44.20 -14.22
C LEU A 223 15.72 44.83 -13.02
N VAL A 224 16.34 45.78 -12.31
CA VAL A 224 15.66 46.58 -11.27
C VAL A 224 14.57 47.45 -11.91
N ILE A 225 14.83 48.10 -13.05
CA ILE A 225 13.79 48.88 -13.76
C ILE A 225 12.67 47.95 -14.27
N GLN A 226 13.01 46.76 -14.75
CA GLN A 226 12.00 45.77 -15.09
C GLN A 226 11.18 45.37 -13.86
N TYR A 227 11.82 45.25 -12.70
CA TYR A 227 11.17 44.89 -11.44
C TYR A 227 10.10 45.91 -11.04
N ILE A 228 10.37 47.21 -11.22
CA ILE A 228 9.41 48.31 -11.08
C ILE A 228 8.16 48.08 -11.94
N SER A 229 8.34 47.74 -13.23
CA SER A 229 7.19 47.40 -14.09
C SER A 229 6.39 46.22 -13.54
N ILE A 230 7.05 45.23 -12.94
CA ILE A 230 6.36 44.06 -12.39
C ILE A 230 5.60 44.45 -11.12
N ILE A 231 6.17 45.25 -10.23
CA ILE A 231 5.49 45.79 -9.04
C ILE A 231 4.18 46.49 -9.44
N ILE A 232 4.23 47.38 -10.45
CA ILE A 232 3.03 48.06 -10.97
C ILE A 232 2.05 47.05 -11.56
N GLY A 233 2.54 46.07 -12.34
CA GLY A 233 1.70 45.05 -12.93
C GLY A 233 0.97 44.19 -11.88
N VAL A 234 1.61 43.90 -10.74
CA VAL A 234 0.98 43.21 -9.61
C VAL A 234 -0.04 44.11 -8.92
N ALA A 235 0.29 45.38 -8.68
CA ALA A 235 -0.62 46.35 -8.06
C ALA A 235 -1.87 46.62 -8.93
N GLU A 236 -1.73 46.59 -10.27
CA GLU A 236 -2.83 46.73 -11.23
C GLU A 236 -3.53 45.39 -11.55
N GLU A 237 -3.23 44.30 -10.84
CA GLU A 237 -3.79 42.96 -11.06
C GLU A 237 -3.57 42.40 -12.50
N LYS A 238 -2.60 42.93 -13.23
CA LYS A 238 -2.20 42.46 -14.58
C LYS A 238 -1.20 41.32 -14.55
N LEU A 239 -0.50 41.14 -13.43
CA LEU A 239 0.48 40.08 -13.18
C LEU A 239 0.19 39.40 -11.83
N ASP A 240 0.56 38.13 -11.72
CA ASP A 240 0.48 37.40 -10.45
C ASP A 240 1.65 37.82 -9.53
N PHE A 241 1.43 37.80 -8.22
CA PHE A 241 2.47 38.10 -7.24
C PHE A 241 3.66 37.13 -7.38
N SER A 242 3.40 35.89 -7.79
CA SER A 242 4.44 34.90 -8.09
C SER A 242 5.44 35.35 -9.16
N ASN A 243 5.02 36.20 -10.13
CA ASN A 243 5.93 36.78 -11.11
C ASN A 243 6.97 37.72 -10.45
N LEU A 244 6.58 38.41 -9.38
CA LEU A 244 7.44 39.31 -8.63
C LEU A 244 8.52 38.50 -7.89
N VAL A 245 8.13 37.44 -7.18
CA VAL A 245 9.07 36.58 -6.45
C VAL A 245 10.00 35.81 -7.38
N ASP A 246 9.52 35.30 -8.51
CA ASP A 246 10.39 34.68 -9.51
C ASP A 246 11.44 35.66 -10.04
N ARG A 247 11.05 36.93 -10.23
CA ARG A 247 11.99 37.97 -10.65
C ARG A 247 13.01 38.30 -9.55
N CYS A 248 12.65 38.25 -8.27
CA CYS A 248 13.63 38.36 -7.16
C CYS A 248 14.72 37.30 -7.32
N GLY A 249 14.33 36.03 -7.48
CA GLY A 249 15.25 34.92 -7.66
C GLY A 249 16.15 35.09 -8.89
N TYR A 250 15.58 35.58 -9.99
CA TYR A 250 16.35 35.88 -11.19
C TYR A 250 17.36 37.01 -10.98
N ILE A 251 16.96 38.15 -10.38
CA ILE A 251 17.88 39.26 -10.08
C ILE A 251 19.01 38.78 -9.16
N LEU A 252 18.67 38.04 -8.10
CA LEU A 252 19.66 37.42 -7.20
C LEU A 252 20.63 36.52 -7.94
N SER A 253 20.22 35.83 -9.02
CA SER A 253 21.13 35.04 -9.84
C SER A 253 22.11 35.89 -10.66
N GLN A 254 21.75 37.12 -11.00
CA GLN A 254 22.53 38.02 -11.88
C GLN A 254 23.40 39.03 -11.13
N VAL A 255 23.10 39.35 -9.86
CA VAL A 255 23.89 40.29 -9.07
C VAL A 255 25.31 39.77 -8.84
N ASN A 256 26.31 40.64 -9.02
CA ASN A 256 27.72 40.34 -8.80
C ASN A 256 28.25 41.04 -7.54
N LYS A 257 29.49 40.73 -7.14
CA LYS A 257 30.11 41.27 -5.91
C LYS A 257 30.18 42.81 -5.91
N THR A 258 30.50 43.43 -7.03
CA THR A 258 30.60 44.89 -7.14
C THR A 258 29.23 45.55 -6.94
N PHE A 259 28.19 45.01 -7.58
CA PHE A 259 26.82 45.49 -7.41
C PHE A 259 26.35 45.34 -5.95
N CYS A 260 26.61 44.20 -5.32
CA CYS A 260 26.19 43.96 -3.93
C CYS A 260 26.84 44.95 -2.94
N LYS A 261 28.12 45.30 -3.14
CA LYS A 261 28.81 46.26 -2.26
C LYS A 261 28.16 47.65 -2.25
N VAL A 262 27.61 48.08 -3.38
CA VAL A 262 27.01 49.41 -3.51
C VAL A 262 25.52 49.37 -3.18
N HIS A 263 24.81 48.33 -3.64
CA HIS A 263 23.36 48.31 -3.70
C HIS A 263 22.71 47.16 -2.92
N GLY A 264 23.50 46.23 -2.37
CA GLY A 264 23.01 44.99 -1.77
C GLY A 264 22.07 45.23 -0.58
N ALA A 265 22.41 46.17 0.30
CA ALA A 265 21.58 46.49 1.47
C ALA A 265 20.19 47.05 1.08
N ALA A 266 20.16 48.02 0.16
CA ALA A 266 18.91 48.60 -0.33
C ALA A 266 18.06 47.56 -1.07
N LEU A 267 18.66 46.79 -1.97
CA LEU A 267 17.95 45.74 -2.70
C LEU A 267 17.45 44.62 -1.78
N SER A 268 18.20 44.29 -0.73
CA SER A 268 17.78 43.31 0.29
C SER A 268 16.50 43.76 0.99
N LYS A 269 16.40 45.06 1.33
CA LYS A 269 15.19 45.62 1.94
C LYS A 269 13.98 45.49 1.03
N VAL A 270 14.12 45.81 -0.26
CA VAL A 270 13.06 45.62 -1.27
C VAL A 270 12.58 44.17 -1.31
N PHE A 271 13.51 43.21 -1.36
CA PHE A 271 13.15 41.80 -1.44
C PHE A 271 12.54 41.25 -0.13
N SER A 272 12.99 41.72 1.04
CA SER A 272 12.39 41.40 2.33
C SER A 272 10.94 41.89 2.38
N ASP A 273 10.72 43.17 2.07
CA ASP A 273 9.40 43.80 2.07
C ASP A 273 8.42 43.06 1.13
N VAL A 274 8.89 42.56 -0.02
CA VAL A 274 8.09 41.74 -0.96
C VAL A 274 7.76 40.36 -0.40
N LEU A 275 8.73 39.67 0.21
CA LEU A 275 8.51 38.33 0.77
C LEU A 275 7.60 38.38 2.01
N MET A 276 7.67 39.45 2.79
CA MET A 276 6.85 39.66 3.99
C MET A 276 5.34 39.68 3.65
N ILE A 277 4.95 40.35 2.56
CA ILE A 277 3.53 40.48 2.16
C ILE A 277 3.05 39.39 1.20
N TRP A 278 3.96 38.53 0.74
CA TRP A 278 3.66 37.51 -0.25
C TRP A 278 2.67 36.46 0.28
N LYS A 279 1.61 36.20 -0.48
CA LYS A 279 0.69 35.06 -0.32
C LYS A 279 1.05 33.97 -1.34
N PRO A 280 1.94 33.01 -0.99
CA PRO A 280 2.37 32.00 -1.94
C PRO A 280 1.27 30.98 -2.25
N LYS A 281 1.39 30.41 -3.44
CA LYS A 281 0.71 29.19 -3.87
C LYS A 281 1.70 28.03 -3.82
N GLN A 282 1.18 26.81 -3.71
CA GLN A 282 1.99 25.60 -3.73
C GLN A 282 2.85 25.46 -5.02
N THR A 283 2.41 26.03 -6.14
CA THR A 283 3.16 26.06 -7.41
C THR A 283 4.41 26.93 -7.38
N ASP A 284 4.58 27.78 -6.37
CA ASP A 284 5.67 28.76 -6.30
C ASP A 284 6.97 28.18 -5.72
N LEU A 285 6.99 26.88 -5.38
CA LEU A 285 8.14 26.19 -4.78
C LEU A 285 9.43 26.43 -5.58
N THR A 286 9.34 26.40 -6.91
CA THR A 286 10.49 26.64 -7.80
C THR A 286 11.01 28.07 -7.68
N SER A 287 10.11 29.06 -7.64
CA SER A 287 10.47 30.46 -7.54
C SER A 287 11.07 30.77 -6.16
N PHE A 288 10.50 30.23 -5.09
CA PHE A 288 11.06 30.38 -3.75
C PHE A 288 12.44 29.71 -3.62
N SER A 289 12.63 28.51 -4.20
CA SER A 289 13.93 27.84 -4.22
C SER A 289 15.02 28.67 -4.93
N LYS A 290 14.67 29.37 -6.02
CA LYS A 290 15.60 30.30 -6.70
C LYS A 290 16.00 31.45 -5.78
N VAL A 291 15.07 32.00 -5.00
CA VAL A 291 15.35 33.08 -4.03
C VAL A 291 16.29 32.59 -2.94
N ILE A 292 16.04 31.41 -2.36
CA ILE A 292 16.91 30.81 -1.33
C ILE A 292 18.32 30.59 -1.87
N HIS A 293 18.44 29.95 -3.04
CA HIS A 293 19.74 29.69 -3.64
C HIS A 293 20.48 30.99 -4.01
N GLY A 294 19.76 31.95 -4.60
CA GLY A 294 20.31 33.22 -5.03
C GLY A 294 20.72 34.15 -3.88
N SER A 295 20.09 34.03 -2.71
CA SER A 295 20.41 34.82 -1.51
C SER A 295 21.62 34.27 -0.73
N THR A 296 21.85 32.97 -0.79
CA THR A 296 22.90 32.29 0.00
C THR A 296 24.19 32.01 -0.77
N SER A 297 24.16 31.99 -2.12
CA SER A 297 25.31 31.66 -2.95
C SER A 297 25.56 32.64 -4.13
N PRO A 298 26.80 33.11 -4.35
CA PRO A 298 28.04 32.85 -3.59
C PRO A 298 28.11 33.62 -2.26
N ALA A 299 29.11 33.32 -1.41
CA ALA A 299 29.24 33.86 -0.05
C ALA A 299 29.10 35.39 0.10
N TYR A 300 29.51 36.18 -0.91
CA TYR A 300 29.35 37.65 -0.85
C TYR A 300 27.88 38.10 -0.89
N LYS A 301 26.95 37.27 -1.38
CA LYS A 301 25.51 37.57 -1.37
C LYS A 301 24.91 37.32 0.01
N ASN A 302 25.41 36.29 0.70
CA ASN A 302 24.95 35.93 2.04
C ASN A 302 25.11 37.09 3.04
N GLU A 303 26.16 37.91 2.88
CA GLU A 303 26.39 39.14 3.68
C GLU A 303 25.20 40.10 3.64
N TYR A 304 24.53 40.23 2.49
CA TYR A 304 23.44 41.19 2.29
C TYR A 304 22.07 40.53 2.37
N PHE A 305 21.88 39.36 1.76
CA PHE A 305 20.56 38.80 1.49
C PHE A 305 20.17 37.65 2.42
N SER A 306 21.02 37.23 3.37
CA SER A 306 20.71 36.09 4.26
C SER A 306 19.43 36.26 5.08
N ARG A 307 18.99 37.50 5.30
CA ARG A 307 17.84 37.82 6.14
C ARG A 307 16.53 38.05 5.38
N ILE A 308 16.53 38.06 4.04
CA ILE A 308 15.31 38.39 3.28
C ILE A 308 14.17 37.39 3.49
N CYS A 309 14.49 36.15 3.88
CA CYS A 309 13.51 35.11 4.16
C CYS A 309 13.10 35.03 5.64
N THR A 310 13.64 35.88 6.53
CA THR A 310 13.37 35.79 7.98
C THR A 310 12.07 36.46 8.42
N GLU A 311 11.46 37.26 7.55
CA GLU A 311 10.20 37.98 7.82
C GLU A 311 8.99 37.28 7.16
N ILE A 312 9.10 35.98 6.89
CA ILE A 312 8.01 35.21 6.28
C ILE A 312 6.86 35.06 7.27
N ASN A 313 5.65 35.46 6.86
CA ASN A 313 4.45 35.24 7.65
C ASN A 313 3.98 33.78 7.54
N LEU A 314 4.44 32.94 8.47
CA LEU A 314 4.12 31.51 8.54
C LEU A 314 2.61 31.25 8.57
N VAL A 315 1.86 32.02 9.36
CA VAL A 315 0.40 31.83 9.51
C VAL A 315 -0.31 32.05 8.19
N GLN A 316 0.01 33.16 7.51
CA GLN A 316 -0.54 33.49 6.20
C GLN A 316 -0.20 32.46 5.13
N TRP A 317 1.04 31.94 5.12
CA TRP A 317 1.45 30.87 4.20
C TRP A 317 0.73 29.55 4.48
N PHE A 318 0.42 29.28 5.74
CA PHE A 318 -0.31 28.08 6.13
C PHE A 318 -1.76 28.16 5.65
N GLU A 319 -2.40 29.30 5.86
CA GLU A 319 -3.76 29.58 5.38
C GLU A 319 -3.86 29.54 3.85
N SER A 320 -2.79 29.87 3.12
CA SER A 320 -2.72 29.74 1.67
C SER A 320 -2.37 28.33 1.17
N ASN A 321 -2.29 27.34 2.07
CA ASN A 321 -1.91 25.95 1.78
C ASN A 321 -0.52 25.78 1.15
N ALA A 322 0.41 26.71 1.40
CA ALA A 322 1.78 26.66 0.85
C ALA A 322 2.71 25.74 1.66
N TYR A 323 2.24 24.53 1.98
CA TYR A 323 2.86 23.63 2.94
C TYR A 323 4.29 23.23 2.56
N SER A 324 4.58 22.98 1.28
CA SER A 324 5.95 22.63 0.88
C SER A 324 6.91 23.80 0.96
N LEU A 325 6.43 25.04 0.81
CA LEU A 325 7.27 26.23 0.99
C LEU A 325 7.57 26.47 2.47
N ILE A 326 6.60 26.25 3.36
CA ILE A 326 6.81 26.29 4.81
C ILE A 326 7.82 25.23 5.23
N ALA A 327 7.67 24.00 4.74
CA ALA A 327 8.62 22.92 5.00
C ALA A 327 10.04 23.27 4.55
N LEU A 328 10.17 23.85 3.35
CA LEU A 328 11.45 24.32 2.83
C LEU A 328 12.04 25.45 3.68
N ALA A 329 11.23 26.45 4.05
CA ALA A 329 11.67 27.55 4.91
C ALA A 329 12.16 27.06 6.29
N TYR A 330 11.45 26.08 6.87
CA TYR A 330 11.85 25.44 8.11
C TYR A 330 13.19 24.70 8.00
N GLN A 331 13.40 23.92 6.94
CA GLN A 331 14.68 23.23 6.69
C GLN A 331 15.87 24.19 6.56
N HIS A 332 15.61 25.42 6.10
CA HIS A 332 16.61 26.48 5.99
C HIS A 332 16.74 27.36 7.24
N SER A 333 16.05 27.02 8.34
CA SER A 333 16.11 27.75 9.62
C SER A 333 15.73 29.23 9.50
N PHE A 334 14.73 29.55 8.67
CA PHE A 334 14.24 30.91 8.52
C PHE A 334 13.25 31.37 9.60
N PHE A 335 12.72 30.42 10.37
CA PHE A 335 11.89 30.72 11.54
C PHE A 335 12.76 30.72 12.79
N SER A 336 12.54 31.70 13.66
CA SER A 336 13.14 31.75 14.98
C SER A 336 12.62 30.62 15.89
N ASP A 337 13.36 30.30 16.95
CA ASP A 337 12.96 29.29 17.93
C ASP A 337 11.59 29.61 18.57
N GLU A 338 11.30 30.90 18.78
CA GLU A 338 10.01 31.37 19.32
C GLU A 338 8.88 31.13 18.31
N GLU A 339 9.07 31.48 17.03
CA GLU A 339 8.07 31.22 15.98
C GLU A 339 7.81 29.73 15.79
N VAL A 340 8.85 28.90 15.86
CA VAL A 340 8.71 27.43 15.79
C VAL A 340 7.88 26.92 16.96
N LYS A 341 8.17 27.38 18.19
CA LYS A 341 7.44 27.00 19.40
C LYS A 341 5.97 27.41 19.34
N ASP A 342 5.67 28.59 18.83
CA ASP A 342 4.31 29.11 18.73
C ASP A 342 3.49 28.45 17.60
N ASN A 343 4.16 27.84 16.61
CA ASN A 343 3.53 27.27 15.42
C ASN A 343 3.82 25.79 15.19
N LEU A 344 4.14 25.03 16.24
CA LEU A 344 4.47 23.59 16.16
C LEU A 344 3.52 22.78 15.29
N PHE A 345 2.19 22.96 15.45
CA PHE A 345 1.21 22.23 14.66
C PHE A 345 1.31 22.54 13.16
N LYS A 346 1.37 23.83 12.80
CA LYS A 346 1.40 24.28 11.40
C LYS A 346 2.66 23.78 10.70
N LEU A 347 3.79 23.84 11.38
CA LEU A 347 5.07 23.32 10.89
C LEU A 347 5.05 21.80 10.75
N ALA A 348 4.61 21.08 11.78
CA ALA A 348 4.52 19.62 11.76
C ALA A 348 3.61 19.11 10.63
N TYR A 349 2.46 19.75 10.45
CA TYR A 349 1.54 19.45 9.35
C TYR A 349 2.20 19.70 8.00
N SER A 350 2.84 20.87 7.84
CA SER A 350 3.53 21.23 6.59
C SER A 350 4.65 20.24 6.25
N LEU A 351 5.48 19.87 7.23
CA LEU A 351 6.53 18.85 7.07
C LEU A 351 5.94 17.48 6.72
N SER A 352 4.85 17.07 7.36
CA SER A 352 4.20 15.79 7.07
C SER A 352 3.67 15.72 5.64
N THR A 353 3.02 16.79 5.16
CA THR A 353 2.56 16.87 3.76
C THR A 353 3.71 16.90 2.75
N ALA A 354 4.88 17.41 3.15
CA ALA A 354 6.11 17.39 2.36
C ALA A 354 6.88 16.05 2.45
N ASN A 355 6.30 15.00 3.06
CA ASN A 355 6.92 13.70 3.32
C ASN A 355 8.14 13.71 4.26
N LEU A 356 8.34 14.77 5.03
CA LEU A 356 9.38 14.90 6.06
C LEU A 356 8.84 14.39 7.41
N HIS A 357 8.50 13.10 7.44
CA HIS A 357 7.74 12.52 8.57
C HIS A 357 8.53 12.44 9.87
N ALA A 358 9.87 12.31 9.82
CA ALA A 358 10.69 12.25 11.02
C ALA A 358 10.72 13.60 11.76
N GLU A 359 10.87 14.70 11.03
CA GLU A 359 10.82 16.06 11.55
C GLU A 359 9.40 16.42 12.00
N ALA A 360 8.38 16.09 11.20
CA ALA A 360 6.99 16.30 11.57
C ALA A 360 6.64 15.61 12.90
N LYS A 361 7.06 14.36 13.05
CA LYS A 361 6.89 13.57 14.27
C LYS A 361 7.50 14.25 15.49
N LYS A 362 8.74 14.75 15.38
CA LYS A 362 9.40 15.50 16.49
C LYS A 362 8.59 16.71 16.93
N LEU A 363 8.05 17.49 15.98
CA LEU A 363 7.25 18.68 16.30
C LEU A 363 5.88 18.34 16.88
N TYR A 364 5.22 17.29 16.38
CA TYR A 364 3.98 16.80 16.99
C TYR A 364 4.19 16.28 18.41
N GLU A 365 5.27 15.52 18.65
CA GLU A 365 5.63 15.04 19.99
C GLU A 365 5.95 16.21 20.93
N ALA A 366 6.68 17.23 20.47
CA ALA A 366 6.93 18.45 21.24
C ALA A 366 5.62 19.19 21.59
N LEU A 367 4.68 19.26 20.65
CA LEU A 367 3.37 19.90 20.89
C LEU A 367 2.54 19.13 21.93
N LEU A 368 2.60 17.80 21.96
CA LEU A 368 1.86 16.99 22.94
C LEU A 368 2.46 17.06 24.35
N LEU A 369 3.72 17.46 24.51
CA LEU A 369 4.29 17.74 25.84
C LEU A 369 3.65 18.98 26.49
N ASP A 370 3.34 20.01 25.70
CA ASP A 370 2.71 21.25 26.16
C ASP A 370 1.18 21.15 26.17
N LYS A 371 0.60 20.53 25.13
CA LYS A 371 -0.85 20.40 24.91
C LYS A 371 -1.23 18.93 24.71
N PRO A 372 -1.25 18.12 25.79
CA PRO A 372 -1.47 16.67 25.70
C PRO A 372 -2.83 16.28 25.12
N ASN A 373 -3.82 17.17 25.18
CA ASN A 373 -5.19 16.92 24.72
C ASN A 373 -5.47 17.51 23.31
N ASN A 374 -4.44 17.69 22.47
CA ASN A 374 -4.63 18.14 21.10
C ASN A 374 -5.01 16.97 20.18
N HIS A 375 -6.31 16.77 19.95
CA HIS A 375 -6.85 15.66 19.15
C HIS A 375 -6.32 15.62 17.71
N SER A 376 -6.23 16.76 17.02
CA SER A 376 -5.71 16.83 15.64
C SER A 376 -4.24 16.39 15.56
N THR A 377 -3.45 16.76 16.56
CA THR A 377 -2.04 16.34 16.67
C THR A 377 -1.92 14.84 16.91
N LEU A 378 -2.71 14.29 17.84
CA LEU A 378 -2.76 12.86 18.11
C LEU A 378 -3.12 12.06 16.86
N ASN A 379 -4.14 12.48 16.11
CA ASN A 379 -4.54 11.85 14.86
C ASN A 379 -3.42 11.91 13.80
N ASN A 380 -2.82 13.08 13.57
CA ASN A 380 -1.76 13.21 12.57
C ASN A 380 -0.50 12.43 12.94
N LEU A 381 -0.14 12.40 14.22
CA LEU A 381 0.95 11.59 14.73
C LEU A 381 0.65 10.08 14.59
N ALA A 382 -0.59 9.66 14.88
CA ALA A 382 -1.05 8.29 14.69
C ALA A 382 -0.97 7.84 13.22
N VAL A 383 -1.29 8.71 12.27
CA VAL A 383 -1.10 8.44 10.83
C VAL A 383 0.37 8.14 10.52
N ILE A 384 1.31 8.90 11.09
CA ILE A 384 2.75 8.63 10.92
C ILE A 384 3.12 7.26 11.53
N TYR A 385 2.65 6.97 12.74
CA TYR A 385 2.90 5.67 13.38
C TYR A 385 2.34 4.49 12.55
N ARG A 386 1.15 4.63 11.96
CA ARG A 386 0.51 3.61 11.14
C ARG A 386 1.22 3.41 9.80
N ASP A 387 1.42 4.50 9.06
CA ASP A 387 1.77 4.42 7.63
C ASP A 387 3.29 4.42 7.40
N LYS A 388 4.08 4.93 8.36
CA LYS A 388 5.55 5.06 8.22
C LYS A 388 6.28 4.13 9.17
N ASP A 389 5.95 4.19 10.45
CA ASP A 389 6.63 3.34 11.46
C ASP A 389 6.08 1.91 11.48
N LYS A 390 4.89 1.68 10.90
CA LYS A 390 4.13 0.41 10.97
C LYS A 390 3.91 -0.08 12.42
N ASN A 391 3.85 0.86 13.36
CA ASN A 391 3.52 0.59 14.76
C ASN A 391 2.01 0.78 14.96
N PHE A 392 1.26 -0.26 14.59
CA PHE A 392 -0.19 -0.21 14.52
C PHE A 392 -0.84 -0.07 15.90
N GLU A 393 -0.26 -0.69 16.93
CA GLU A 393 -0.75 -0.61 18.30
C GLU A 393 -0.65 0.82 18.84
N LYS A 394 0.49 1.47 18.65
CA LYS A 394 0.67 2.87 19.09
C LYS A 394 -0.18 3.83 18.27
N ALA A 395 -0.31 3.58 16.97
CA ALA A 395 -1.23 4.34 16.13
C ALA A 395 -2.68 4.23 16.61
N LEU A 396 -3.14 3.01 16.90
CA LEU A 396 -4.50 2.77 17.41
C LEU A 396 -4.75 3.50 18.73
N GLN A 397 -3.82 3.41 19.69
CA GLN A 397 -3.92 4.13 20.96
C GLN A 397 -4.11 5.64 20.78
N TYR A 398 -3.36 6.24 19.86
CA TYR A 398 -3.48 7.68 19.59
C TYR A 398 -4.75 8.04 18.82
N PHE A 399 -5.21 7.22 17.88
CA PHE A 399 -6.49 7.44 17.21
C PHE A 399 -7.66 7.33 18.21
N GLU A 400 -7.66 6.34 19.10
CA GLU A 400 -8.67 6.19 20.16
C GLU A 400 -8.65 7.38 21.13
N LEU A 401 -7.47 7.87 21.49
CA LEU A 401 -7.34 9.06 22.34
C LEU A 401 -7.88 10.31 21.63
N ALA A 402 -7.60 10.49 20.34
CA ALA A 402 -8.15 11.58 19.54
C ALA A 402 -9.68 11.53 19.46
N ALA A 403 -10.25 10.35 19.16
CA ALA A 403 -11.70 10.13 19.10
C ALA A 403 -12.39 10.35 20.45
N LYS A 404 -11.72 10.05 21.57
CA LYS A 404 -12.25 10.33 22.91
C LYS A 404 -12.33 11.82 23.21
N LEU A 405 -11.36 12.60 22.73
CA LEU A 405 -11.28 14.04 22.96
C LEU A 405 -12.24 14.83 22.06
N ASP A 406 -12.48 14.35 20.84
CA ASP A 406 -13.48 14.89 19.93
C ASP A 406 -14.24 13.75 19.24
N PRO A 407 -15.36 13.30 19.83
CA PRO A 407 -16.15 12.19 19.31
C PRO A 407 -16.96 12.51 18.05
N SER A 408 -17.04 13.78 17.65
CA SER A 408 -17.87 14.21 16.52
C SER A 408 -17.17 14.07 15.17
N GLU A 409 -15.87 13.85 15.17
CA GLU A 409 -15.02 13.83 13.97
C GLU A 409 -14.93 12.42 13.36
N GLU A 410 -15.56 12.25 12.21
CA GLU A 410 -15.67 10.98 11.48
C GLU A 410 -14.31 10.42 11.03
N ILE A 411 -13.33 11.31 10.76
CA ILE A 411 -11.99 10.91 10.31
C ILE A 411 -11.31 9.99 11.34
N TYR A 412 -11.54 10.21 12.64
CA TYR A 412 -10.89 9.39 13.68
C TYR A 412 -11.46 7.97 13.70
N GLU A 413 -12.78 7.81 13.63
CA GLU A 413 -13.42 6.50 13.57
C GLU A 413 -12.99 5.72 12.32
N ASN A 414 -12.92 6.39 11.17
CA ASN A 414 -12.40 5.80 9.94
C ASN A 414 -10.94 5.32 10.09
N ASN A 415 -10.09 6.11 10.73
CA ASN A 415 -8.70 5.73 11.00
C ASN A 415 -8.59 4.57 12.00
N ILE A 416 -9.43 4.52 13.04
CA ILE A 416 -9.51 3.41 14.00
C ILE A 416 -9.88 2.13 13.27
N ASN A 417 -11.00 2.14 12.54
CA ASN A 417 -11.52 0.97 11.82
C ASN A 417 -10.48 0.41 10.84
N LYS A 418 -9.85 1.29 10.05
CA LYS A 418 -8.77 0.92 9.14
C LYS A 418 -7.57 0.31 9.87
N THR A 419 -7.19 0.85 11.03
CA THR A 419 -6.04 0.35 11.80
C THR A 419 -6.35 -1.00 12.44
N ILE A 420 -7.57 -1.20 12.97
CA ILE A 420 -8.04 -2.49 13.49
C ILE A 420 -8.01 -3.56 12.39
N GLU A 421 -8.47 -3.23 11.18
CA GLU A 421 -8.43 -4.15 10.04
C GLU A 421 -6.99 -4.55 9.69
N ILE A 422 -6.06 -3.59 9.66
CA ILE A 422 -4.63 -3.86 9.43
C ILE A 422 -4.07 -4.77 10.52
N ILE A 423 -4.33 -4.49 11.80
CA ILE A 423 -3.89 -5.31 12.93
C ILE A 423 -4.43 -6.74 12.79
N LYS A 424 -5.71 -6.89 12.47
CA LYS A 424 -6.32 -8.20 12.23
C LYS A 424 -5.63 -8.93 11.08
N LYS A 425 -5.41 -8.24 9.97
CA LYS A 425 -4.77 -8.80 8.78
C LYS A 425 -3.33 -9.25 9.05
N GLU A 426 -2.56 -8.49 9.82
CA GLU A 426 -1.19 -8.86 10.21
C GLU A 426 -1.17 -10.02 11.23
N LYS A 427 -2.12 -10.07 12.17
CA LYS A 427 -2.27 -11.23 13.07
C LYS A 427 -2.62 -12.52 12.33
N GLU A 428 -3.44 -12.42 11.28
CA GLU A 428 -3.82 -13.56 10.44
C GLU A 428 -2.77 -13.90 9.37
N ARG A 429 -1.76 -13.04 9.16
CA ARG A 429 -0.75 -13.17 8.09
C ARG A 429 0.01 -14.50 8.17
N PRO A 430 0.54 -14.98 9.31
CA PRO A 430 1.23 -16.27 9.36
C PRO A 430 0.37 -17.44 8.90
N LYS A 431 -0.89 -17.47 9.32
CA LYS A 431 -1.84 -18.50 8.90
C LYS A 431 -2.13 -18.41 7.40
N ARG A 432 -2.36 -17.19 6.88
CA ARG A 432 -2.58 -16.95 5.46
C ARG A 432 -1.38 -17.40 4.61
N GLN A 433 -0.16 -17.11 5.05
CA GLN A 433 1.06 -17.54 4.36
C GLN A 433 1.12 -19.07 4.28
N ILE A 434 0.87 -19.76 5.39
CA ILE A 434 0.80 -21.24 5.40
C ILE A 434 -0.30 -21.77 4.48
N ASP A 435 -1.51 -21.19 4.53
CA ASP A 435 -2.61 -21.55 3.64
C ASP A 435 -2.24 -21.34 2.16
N ASN A 436 -1.61 -20.21 1.83
CA ASN A 436 -1.13 -19.90 0.48
C ASN A 436 -0.08 -20.91 0.02
N TYR A 437 0.87 -21.27 0.90
CA TYR A 437 1.88 -22.29 0.60
C TYR A 437 1.22 -23.62 0.24
N PHE A 438 0.20 -24.08 0.98
CA PHE A 438 -0.42 -25.36 0.70
C PHE A 438 -1.40 -25.35 -0.47
N LYS A 439 -2.23 -24.31 -0.58
CA LYS A 439 -3.37 -24.24 -1.51
C LYS A 439 -3.04 -23.56 -2.84
N GLN A 440 -2.07 -22.64 -2.85
CA GLN A 440 -1.79 -21.77 -3.99
C GLN A 440 -0.39 -21.96 -4.58
N THR A 441 0.39 -22.96 -4.11
CA THR A 441 1.67 -23.28 -4.73
C THR A 441 1.76 -24.70 -5.28
N ASP A 442 2.45 -24.83 -6.40
CA ASP A 442 2.75 -26.11 -7.05
C ASP A 442 4.10 -26.71 -6.59
N LYS A 443 4.43 -27.89 -7.12
CA LYS A 443 5.69 -28.58 -6.79
C LYS A 443 6.94 -27.78 -7.18
N GLN A 444 6.89 -27.00 -8.26
CA GLN A 444 8.00 -26.20 -8.74
C GLN A 444 8.28 -25.03 -7.79
N GLN A 445 7.24 -24.31 -7.41
CA GLN A 445 7.30 -23.18 -6.48
C GLN A 445 7.75 -23.61 -5.08
N LYS A 446 7.26 -24.76 -4.60
CA LYS A 446 7.75 -25.36 -3.34
C LYS A 446 9.24 -25.68 -3.43
N SER A 447 9.72 -26.21 -4.55
CA SER A 447 11.14 -26.52 -4.73
C SER A 447 12.04 -25.27 -4.66
N ILE A 448 11.55 -24.11 -5.11
CA ILE A 448 12.26 -22.82 -4.96
C ILE A 448 12.33 -22.43 -3.48
N CYS A 449 11.27 -22.65 -2.70
CA CYS A 449 11.30 -22.39 -1.25
C CYS A 449 12.36 -23.27 -0.55
N PHE A 450 12.47 -24.55 -0.91
CA PHE A 450 13.54 -25.42 -0.42
C PHE A 450 14.94 -24.98 -0.87
N ALA A 451 15.09 -24.47 -2.10
CA ALA A 451 16.35 -23.92 -2.58
C ALA A 451 16.76 -22.67 -1.78
N LEU A 452 15.81 -21.75 -1.53
CA LEU A 452 16.03 -20.57 -0.71
C LEU A 452 16.46 -20.95 0.71
N TYR A 453 15.74 -21.88 1.36
CA TYR A 453 16.10 -22.38 2.69
C TYR A 453 17.53 -22.94 2.74
N LYS A 454 17.93 -23.72 1.73
CA LYS A 454 19.29 -24.28 1.64
C LYS A 454 20.37 -23.21 1.47
N LEU A 455 20.04 -22.06 0.89
CA LEU A 455 20.96 -20.96 0.63
C LEU A 455 20.98 -19.92 1.75
N GLU A 456 20.21 -20.08 2.83
CA GLU A 456 20.11 -19.09 3.92
C GLU A 456 21.44 -18.80 4.63
N TYR A 457 22.42 -19.71 4.53
CA TYR A 457 23.77 -19.50 5.07
C TYR A 457 24.55 -18.42 4.30
N LEU A 458 24.13 -18.03 3.10
CA LEU A 458 24.78 -16.97 2.33
C LEU A 458 24.35 -15.60 2.86
N ASP A 459 25.32 -14.71 3.07
CA ASP A 459 25.06 -13.32 3.49
C ASP A 459 24.05 -12.62 2.58
N LYS A 460 24.14 -12.87 1.26
CA LYS A 460 23.21 -12.36 0.26
C LYS A 460 22.84 -13.42 -0.77
N VAL A 461 21.54 -13.74 -0.88
CA VAL A 461 21.04 -14.71 -1.86
C VAL A 461 20.48 -13.96 -3.08
N THR A 462 21.19 -14.08 -4.20
CA THR A 462 20.77 -13.48 -5.48
C THR A 462 19.96 -14.47 -6.31
N ALA A 463 19.28 -13.98 -7.35
CA ALA A 463 18.60 -14.87 -8.30
C ALA A 463 19.58 -15.86 -8.96
N LYS A 464 20.83 -15.42 -9.22
CA LYS A 464 21.87 -16.28 -9.82
C LYS A 464 22.25 -17.45 -8.91
N ASP A 465 22.24 -17.26 -7.59
CA ASP A 465 22.52 -18.33 -6.63
C ASP A 465 21.38 -19.35 -6.62
N ILE A 466 20.13 -18.91 -6.71
CA ILE A 466 18.98 -19.81 -6.83
C ILE A 466 19.05 -20.60 -8.14
N GLU A 467 19.52 -19.98 -9.23
CA GLU A 467 19.76 -20.68 -10.49
C GLU A 467 20.83 -21.76 -10.34
N THR A 468 21.90 -21.59 -9.56
CA THR A 468 22.94 -22.63 -9.47
C THR A 468 22.46 -23.90 -8.79
N VAL A 469 21.51 -23.79 -7.86
CA VAL A 469 20.98 -24.93 -7.08
C VAL A 469 19.61 -25.43 -7.53
N SER A 470 19.02 -24.81 -8.56
CA SER A 470 17.71 -25.20 -9.09
C SER A 470 17.72 -25.34 -10.62
N SER A 471 16.68 -25.98 -11.17
CA SER A 471 16.50 -26.14 -12.62
C SER A 471 15.93 -24.88 -13.29
N PHE A 472 15.55 -23.85 -12.53
CA PHE A 472 14.94 -22.62 -13.05
C PHE A 472 16.02 -21.62 -13.48
N LYS A 473 15.80 -20.91 -14.59
CA LYS A 473 16.75 -19.93 -15.16
C LYS A 473 16.05 -18.67 -15.65
N GLY A 474 16.73 -17.53 -15.53
CA GLY A 474 16.41 -16.27 -16.17
C GLY A 474 14.98 -15.77 -15.89
N PRO A 475 14.25 -15.30 -16.92
CA PRO A 475 12.90 -14.76 -16.75
C PRO A 475 11.90 -15.73 -16.11
N TYR A 476 12.10 -17.04 -16.31
CA TYR A 476 11.21 -18.06 -15.77
C TYR A 476 11.32 -18.17 -14.24
N LEU A 477 12.54 -18.08 -13.70
CA LEU A 477 12.76 -17.99 -12.25
C LEU A 477 12.13 -16.71 -11.69
N GLN A 478 12.33 -15.57 -12.37
CA GLN A 478 11.78 -14.29 -11.92
C GLN A 478 10.26 -14.28 -11.86
N LYS A 479 9.58 -14.97 -12.80
CA LYS A 479 8.13 -15.15 -12.76
C LYS A 479 7.68 -15.88 -11.49
N HIS A 480 8.37 -16.97 -11.13
CA HIS A 480 8.05 -17.73 -9.93
C HIS A 480 8.39 -16.97 -8.64
N LEU A 481 9.53 -16.27 -8.59
CA LEU A 481 9.87 -15.42 -7.44
C LEU A 481 8.85 -14.30 -7.24
N SER A 482 8.44 -13.64 -8.31
CA SER A 482 7.38 -12.61 -8.26
C SER A 482 6.05 -13.18 -7.78
N HIS A 483 5.70 -14.40 -8.21
CA HIS A 483 4.48 -15.06 -7.76
C HIS A 483 4.54 -15.44 -6.28
N LEU A 484 5.63 -16.06 -5.83
CA LEU A 484 5.87 -16.41 -4.42
C LEU A 484 5.88 -15.18 -3.52
N GLN A 485 6.45 -14.08 -4.00
CA GLN A 485 6.44 -12.79 -3.29
C GLN A 485 5.03 -12.21 -3.19
N LYS A 486 4.23 -12.29 -4.26
CA LYS A 486 2.81 -11.89 -4.24
C LYS A 486 1.97 -12.70 -3.25
N LEU A 487 2.31 -13.97 -3.06
CA LEU A 487 1.68 -14.84 -2.05
C LEU A 487 2.19 -14.59 -0.63
N GLU A 488 3.10 -13.63 -0.45
CA GLU A 488 3.76 -13.30 0.82
C GLU A 488 4.52 -14.49 1.41
N LEU A 489 5.11 -15.35 0.58
CA LEU A 489 5.87 -16.51 1.06
C LEU A 489 7.37 -16.21 1.16
N ILE A 490 7.83 -15.27 0.35
CA ILE A 490 9.22 -14.83 0.25
C ILE A 490 9.28 -13.32 0.14
N TYR A 491 10.43 -12.73 0.49
CA TYR A 491 10.71 -11.31 0.28
C TYR A 491 12.14 -11.09 -0.21
N ASN A 492 12.43 -9.89 -0.73
CA ASN A 492 13.75 -9.50 -1.19
C ASN A 492 14.28 -8.38 -0.27
N HIS A 493 15.23 -8.72 0.60
CA HIS A 493 15.90 -7.79 1.49
C HIS A 493 17.00 -7.02 0.75
N PRO A 494 17.15 -5.69 0.94
CA PRO A 494 18.16 -4.90 0.23
C PRO A 494 19.60 -5.44 0.40
N GLU A 495 19.93 -5.86 1.62
CA GLU A 495 21.27 -6.36 1.97
C GLU A 495 21.39 -7.88 1.79
N GLN A 496 20.35 -8.64 2.12
CA GLN A 496 20.39 -10.10 2.23
C GLN A 496 19.83 -10.83 1.00
N GLY A 497 19.21 -10.10 0.06
CA GLY A 497 18.59 -10.68 -1.13
C GLY A 497 17.34 -11.48 -0.78
N TRP A 498 17.07 -12.56 -1.52
CA TRP A 498 15.85 -13.36 -1.36
C TRP A 498 15.86 -14.18 -0.08
N ARG A 499 14.75 -14.15 0.66
CA ARG A 499 14.53 -14.84 1.93
C ARG A 499 13.13 -15.41 2.02
N LEU A 500 12.97 -16.46 2.82
CA LEU A 500 11.68 -17.00 3.21
C LEU A 500 11.07 -16.13 4.32
N GLU A 501 9.75 -15.98 4.29
CA GLU A 501 8.99 -15.49 5.43
C GLU A 501 9.04 -16.52 6.57
N GLU A 502 9.13 -16.07 7.81
CA GLU A 502 9.44 -16.93 8.96
C GLU A 502 8.50 -18.14 9.12
N PRO A 503 7.16 -18.01 8.99
CA PRO A 503 6.26 -19.17 9.05
C PRO A 503 6.55 -20.21 7.95
N ILE A 504 6.94 -19.74 6.76
CA ILE A 504 7.27 -20.62 5.64
C ILE A 504 8.63 -21.27 5.84
N ARG A 505 9.60 -20.52 6.39
CA ARG A 505 10.91 -21.03 6.77
C ARG A 505 10.77 -22.19 7.75
N ASP A 506 10.01 -22.02 8.83
CA ASP A 506 9.80 -23.04 9.85
C ASP A 506 9.07 -24.27 9.28
N ASN A 507 8.05 -24.04 8.43
CA ASN A 507 7.36 -25.11 7.74
C ASN A 507 8.32 -25.92 6.84
N VAL A 508 9.13 -25.25 6.00
CA VAL A 508 10.13 -25.90 5.13
C VAL A 508 11.19 -26.62 5.96
N ALA A 509 11.67 -26.03 7.05
CA ALA A 509 12.65 -26.63 7.95
C ALA A 509 12.16 -27.97 8.51
N SER A 510 10.86 -28.06 8.86
CA SER A 510 10.24 -29.29 9.36
C SER A 510 10.30 -30.46 8.37
N TYR A 511 10.27 -30.18 7.07
CA TYR A 511 10.43 -31.19 6.01
C TYR A 511 11.90 -31.58 5.77
N VAL A 512 12.84 -30.65 5.97
CA VAL A 512 14.28 -30.93 5.77
C VAL A 512 14.84 -31.76 6.93
N ASN A 513 14.36 -31.53 8.16
CA ASN A 513 14.76 -32.28 9.34
C ASN A 513 13.52 -32.74 10.15
N PRO A 514 12.80 -33.78 9.69
CA PRO A 514 11.57 -34.23 10.33
C PRO A 514 11.87 -34.79 11.71
N LYS A 515 11.21 -34.23 12.73
CA LYS A 515 11.25 -34.77 14.09
C LYS A 515 10.19 -35.88 14.22
N LEU A 516 10.60 -37.08 14.63
CA LEU A 516 9.66 -38.14 15.00
C LEU A 516 9.04 -37.80 16.36
N GLU A 517 7.79 -37.36 16.35
CA GLU A 517 7.00 -37.25 17.56
C GLU A 517 6.43 -38.63 17.93
N ARG A 518 6.69 -39.08 19.16
CA ARG A 518 6.18 -40.36 19.68
C ARG A 518 5.42 -40.13 20.96
N GLN A 519 4.22 -40.70 21.06
CA GLN A 519 3.48 -40.80 22.30
C GLN A 519 3.19 -42.27 22.57
N ILE A 520 3.68 -42.79 23.70
CA ILE A 520 3.40 -44.16 24.15
C ILE A 520 2.40 -44.07 25.29
N ILE A 521 1.17 -44.48 25.04
CA ILE A 521 0.13 -44.61 26.06
C ILE A 521 0.29 -45.98 26.72
N ARG A 522 0.61 -46.02 28.02
CA ARG A 522 0.68 -47.27 28.79
C ARG A 522 -0.73 -47.71 29.21
N ASN A 523 -0.99 -49.01 29.20
CA ASN A 523 -2.26 -49.53 29.67
C ASN A 523 -2.41 -49.31 31.19
N ASN A 524 -3.64 -49.06 31.63
CA ASN A 524 -4.04 -49.29 33.02
C ASN A 524 -4.52 -50.74 33.11
N GLN A 525 -4.29 -51.41 34.24
CA GLN A 525 -4.51 -52.86 34.44
C GLN A 525 -5.95 -53.37 34.19
N ALA A 526 -6.88 -52.52 33.77
CA ALA A 526 -8.25 -52.89 33.43
C ALA A 526 -8.33 -53.48 32.01
N ILE A 527 -8.70 -54.76 31.91
CA ILE A 527 -9.03 -55.42 30.63
C ILE A 527 -10.44 -54.97 30.23
N MET A 528 -10.54 -54.09 29.23
CA MET A 528 -11.81 -53.54 28.70
C MET A 528 -11.99 -53.85 27.19
N TYR A 529 -11.28 -54.85 26.67
CA TYR A 529 -11.41 -55.32 25.29
C TYR A 529 -12.15 -56.67 25.25
N ARG A 530 -12.78 -56.96 24.11
CA ARG A 530 -13.57 -58.19 23.88
C ARG A 530 -12.86 -59.13 22.90
N PRO A 531 -13.05 -60.46 22.99
CA PRO A 531 -12.53 -61.39 21.99
C PRO A 531 -13.21 -61.16 20.64
N ILE A 532 -12.49 -61.46 19.56
CA ILE A 532 -13.00 -61.35 18.19
C ILE A 532 -13.99 -62.50 17.88
N PHE A 533 -13.74 -63.70 18.40
CA PHE A 533 -14.61 -64.87 18.24
C PHE A 533 -15.12 -65.33 19.60
N TYR A 534 -16.39 -65.76 19.67
CA TYR A 534 -16.99 -66.29 20.90
C TYR A 534 -17.20 -67.81 20.83
N HIS A 535 -17.28 -68.38 19.63
CA HIS A 535 -17.54 -69.80 19.43
C HIS A 535 -16.41 -70.51 18.70
N GLU A 536 -16.10 -71.75 19.14
CA GLU A 536 -15.03 -72.59 18.56
C GLU A 536 -15.22 -72.85 17.06
N SER A 537 -16.46 -73.03 16.63
CA SER A 537 -16.82 -73.11 15.21
C SER A 537 -16.37 -71.90 14.38
N GLU A 538 -16.47 -70.66 14.89
CA GLU A 538 -15.98 -69.46 14.19
C GLU A 538 -14.46 -69.45 14.10
N ILE A 539 -13.78 -69.91 15.16
CA ILE A 539 -12.32 -70.06 15.19
C ILE A 539 -11.87 -71.11 14.16
N ASN A 540 -12.57 -72.24 14.06
CA ASN A 540 -12.25 -73.29 13.10
C ASN A 540 -12.45 -72.81 11.66
N LEU A 541 -13.55 -72.11 11.37
CA LEU A 541 -13.75 -71.49 10.07
C LEU A 541 -12.67 -70.46 9.73
N TYR A 542 -12.30 -69.60 10.68
CA TYR A 542 -11.21 -68.65 10.47
C TYR A 542 -9.89 -69.35 10.12
N ARG A 543 -9.55 -70.44 10.81
CA ARG A 543 -8.35 -71.24 10.53
C ARG A 543 -8.41 -71.91 9.15
N VAL A 544 -9.56 -72.48 8.78
CA VAL A 544 -9.79 -73.05 7.44
C VAL A 544 -9.58 -71.98 6.37
N LEU A 545 -10.13 -70.78 6.55
CA LEU A 545 -9.97 -69.68 5.59
C LEU A 545 -8.50 -69.23 5.48
N LEU A 546 -7.75 -69.17 6.58
CA LEU A 546 -6.30 -68.90 6.54
C LEU A 546 -5.52 -69.96 5.76
N GLU A 547 -5.90 -71.23 5.87
CA GLU A 547 -5.25 -72.33 5.12
C GLU A 547 -5.56 -72.30 3.63
N LEU A 548 -6.81 -71.96 3.27
CA LEU A 548 -7.26 -71.89 1.87
C LEU A 548 -6.76 -70.60 1.18
N PHE A 549 -6.60 -69.50 1.92
CA PHE A 549 -6.19 -68.18 1.42
C PHE A 549 -4.91 -67.63 2.09
N PRO A 550 -3.77 -68.33 2.07
CA PRO A 550 -2.57 -67.93 2.84
C PRO A 550 -1.86 -66.68 2.31
N GLN A 551 -2.14 -66.24 1.09
CA GLN A 551 -1.59 -65.04 0.47
C GLN A 551 -2.57 -63.86 0.49
N HIS A 552 -3.64 -63.95 1.28
CA HIS A 552 -4.66 -62.92 1.41
C HIS A 552 -4.76 -62.43 2.85
N PHE A 553 -5.30 -61.24 3.04
CA PHE A 553 -5.77 -60.86 4.37
C PHE A 553 -7.16 -61.45 4.60
N VAL A 554 -7.31 -62.22 5.68
CA VAL A 554 -8.59 -62.73 6.16
C VAL A 554 -9.02 -61.88 7.34
N PHE A 555 -10.00 -61.00 7.14
CA PHE A 555 -10.52 -60.14 8.19
C PHE A 555 -11.84 -60.67 8.76
N PRO A 556 -11.92 -60.90 10.08
CA PRO A 556 -13.17 -61.26 10.75
C PRO A 556 -14.02 -60.03 11.12
N ASN A 557 -15.34 -60.21 11.22
CA ASN A 557 -16.30 -59.21 11.72
C ASN A 557 -16.19 -57.84 11.02
N MET A 558 -16.11 -57.84 9.69
CA MET A 558 -15.85 -56.63 8.91
C MET A 558 -17.14 -55.82 8.68
N ASP A 559 -17.17 -54.54 9.07
CA ASP A 559 -18.27 -53.61 8.78
C ASP A 559 -18.47 -53.49 7.26
N LEU A 560 -19.73 -53.57 6.79
CA LEU A 560 -20.01 -53.50 5.35
C LEU A 560 -19.58 -52.16 4.74
N LYS A 561 -19.76 -51.04 5.46
CA LYS A 561 -19.33 -49.70 5.02
C LYS A 561 -17.81 -49.55 4.81
N THR A 562 -17.02 -50.47 5.35
CA THR A 562 -15.55 -50.44 5.19
C THR A 562 -15.12 -51.05 3.86
N ILE A 563 -15.88 -52.02 3.35
CA ILE A 563 -15.54 -52.77 2.12
C ILE A 563 -16.48 -52.47 0.95
N ILE A 564 -17.53 -51.67 1.15
CA ILE A 564 -18.47 -51.21 0.12
C ILE A 564 -18.49 -49.67 0.11
N GLU A 565 -18.30 -49.07 -1.07
CA GLU A 565 -18.34 -47.62 -1.25
C GLU A 565 -19.77 -47.07 -1.12
N VAL A 566 -20.03 -46.39 0.00
CA VAL A 566 -21.36 -45.87 0.37
C VAL A 566 -21.85 -44.84 -0.65
N GLU A 567 -20.98 -43.95 -1.11
CA GLU A 567 -21.32 -42.90 -2.08
C GLU A 567 -21.79 -43.48 -3.42
N LYS A 568 -21.27 -44.65 -3.80
CA LYS A 568 -21.63 -45.32 -5.05
C LYS A 568 -22.90 -46.16 -4.91
N ILE A 569 -23.04 -46.92 -3.83
CA ILE A 569 -24.17 -47.87 -3.68
C ILE A 569 -25.48 -47.19 -3.25
N ARG A 570 -25.42 -46.05 -2.57
CA ARG A 570 -26.60 -45.37 -2.00
C ARG A 570 -27.69 -45.03 -3.03
N ASP A 571 -27.32 -44.85 -4.30
CA ASP A 571 -28.26 -44.52 -5.38
C ASP A 571 -28.96 -45.78 -5.94
N TYR A 572 -28.55 -46.99 -5.52
CA TYR A 572 -29.03 -48.27 -6.02
C TYR A 572 -29.76 -49.13 -4.96
N ILE A 573 -29.82 -48.68 -3.70
CA ILE A 573 -30.52 -49.37 -2.61
C ILE A 573 -31.47 -48.42 -1.88
N SER A 574 -32.48 -48.96 -1.19
CA SER A 574 -33.44 -48.14 -0.44
C SER A 574 -32.82 -47.55 0.84
N ALA A 575 -33.44 -46.52 1.41
CA ALA A 575 -32.98 -45.90 2.66
C ALA A 575 -32.92 -46.90 3.84
N ASP A 576 -33.85 -47.88 3.90
CA ASP A 576 -33.85 -48.94 4.91
C ASP A 576 -32.66 -49.90 4.74
N TYR A 577 -32.26 -50.19 3.50
CA TYR A 577 -31.10 -51.04 3.20
C TYR A 577 -29.80 -50.29 3.48
N LEU A 578 -29.77 -48.98 3.22
CA LEU A 578 -28.64 -48.11 3.54
C LEU A 578 -28.42 -47.99 5.06
N ASP A 579 -29.48 -47.83 5.85
CA ASP A 579 -29.38 -47.82 7.32
C ASP A 579 -28.89 -49.18 7.86
N TYR A 580 -29.34 -50.28 7.26
CA TYR A 580 -28.84 -51.61 7.60
C TYR A 580 -27.36 -51.78 7.25
N LEU A 581 -26.90 -51.29 6.10
CA LEU A 581 -25.48 -51.32 5.67
C LEU A 581 -24.55 -50.67 6.72
N PHE A 582 -24.96 -49.56 7.34
CA PHE A 582 -24.15 -48.89 8.37
C PHE A 582 -24.01 -49.68 9.68
N LYS A 583 -24.92 -50.63 9.94
CA LYS A 583 -25.01 -51.41 11.19
C LYS A 583 -24.57 -52.86 11.01
N ALA A 584 -24.50 -53.34 9.78
CA ALA A 584 -24.21 -54.73 9.46
C ALA A 584 -22.70 -54.98 9.33
N HIS A 585 -22.32 -56.19 9.70
CA HIS A 585 -20.99 -56.76 9.50
C HIS A 585 -21.10 -58.03 8.67
N VAL A 586 -20.03 -58.46 8.01
CA VAL A 586 -19.87 -59.80 7.45
C VAL A 586 -18.86 -60.58 8.28
N ASP A 587 -19.10 -61.87 8.45
CA ASP A 587 -18.28 -62.67 9.36
C ASP A 587 -16.82 -62.74 8.90
N PHE A 588 -16.59 -62.94 7.59
CA PHE A 588 -15.24 -62.92 7.03
C PHE A 588 -15.19 -62.23 5.67
N ALA A 589 -14.12 -61.44 5.46
CA ALA A 589 -13.77 -60.87 4.16
C ALA A 589 -12.34 -61.27 3.77
N ILE A 590 -12.19 -61.76 2.54
CA ILE A 590 -10.90 -62.09 1.91
C ILE A 590 -10.47 -60.88 1.07
N ILE A 591 -9.31 -60.31 1.38
CA ILE A 591 -8.74 -59.13 0.72
C ILE A 591 -7.43 -59.50 0.03
N ASP A 592 -7.30 -59.08 -1.22
CA ASP A 592 -6.07 -59.25 -1.99
C ASP A 592 -4.94 -58.37 -1.42
N THR A 593 -3.76 -58.94 -1.18
CA THR A 593 -2.62 -58.22 -0.57
C THR A 593 -1.96 -57.23 -1.54
N THR A 594 -2.24 -57.33 -2.83
CA THR A 594 -1.62 -56.47 -3.86
C THR A 594 -2.45 -55.22 -4.13
N SER A 595 -3.75 -55.40 -4.37
CA SER A 595 -4.72 -54.34 -4.67
C SER A 595 -5.42 -53.79 -3.42
N TYR A 596 -5.38 -54.51 -2.30
CA TYR A 596 -6.10 -54.18 -1.07
C TYR A 596 -7.64 -54.15 -1.24
N LEU A 597 -8.17 -54.77 -2.30
CA LEU A 597 -9.60 -54.86 -2.58
C LEU A 597 -10.19 -56.19 -2.10
N PRO A 598 -11.47 -56.21 -1.66
CA PRO A 598 -12.15 -57.44 -1.30
C PRO A 598 -12.41 -58.31 -2.54
N ILE A 599 -12.26 -59.63 -2.39
CA ILE A 599 -12.46 -60.59 -3.49
C ILE A 599 -13.57 -61.61 -3.20
N LEU A 600 -13.82 -61.92 -1.93
CA LEU A 600 -14.79 -62.91 -1.50
C LEU A 600 -15.16 -62.68 -0.04
N THR A 601 -16.41 -62.94 0.32
CA THR A 601 -16.87 -62.87 1.72
C THR A 601 -17.62 -64.12 2.13
N PHE A 602 -17.57 -64.43 3.43
CA PHE A 602 -18.24 -65.59 4.02
C PHE A 602 -19.14 -65.16 5.18
N GLU A 603 -20.31 -65.80 5.27
CA GLU A 603 -21.22 -65.69 6.40
C GLU A 603 -21.54 -67.07 6.95
N LYS A 604 -21.43 -67.23 8.27
CA LYS A 604 -21.84 -68.42 8.99
C LYS A 604 -23.25 -68.26 9.53
N ASP A 605 -24.19 -68.94 8.88
CA ASP A 605 -25.59 -68.94 9.29
C ASP A 605 -25.86 -69.91 10.44
N SER A 606 -26.75 -69.49 11.35
CA SER A 606 -27.29 -70.31 12.44
C SER A 606 -28.76 -70.67 12.20
N GLU A 607 -29.31 -71.59 13.00
CA GLU A 607 -30.74 -71.95 12.97
C GLU A 607 -31.66 -70.75 13.27
N TYR A 608 -31.16 -69.72 13.95
CA TYR A 608 -31.90 -68.49 14.23
C TYR A 608 -32.12 -67.62 12.99
N GLN A 609 -31.38 -67.86 11.89
CA GLN A 609 -31.50 -67.09 10.65
C GLN A 609 -32.85 -67.25 9.96
N ASP A 610 -33.59 -68.32 10.30
CA ASP A 610 -34.91 -68.62 9.71
C ASP A 610 -36.07 -67.91 10.43
N ARG A 611 -35.78 -67.12 11.49
CA ARG A 611 -36.76 -66.36 12.28
C ARG A 611 -36.69 -64.86 11.99
N GLU A 612 -37.79 -64.13 12.19
CA GLU A 612 -37.79 -62.67 12.15
C GLU A 612 -37.17 -62.08 13.43
N PRO A 613 -36.35 -61.02 13.35
CA PRO A 613 -36.01 -60.21 12.16
C PRO A 613 -34.79 -60.71 11.35
N GLN A 614 -34.11 -61.78 11.78
CA GLN A 614 -32.86 -62.25 11.16
C GLN A 614 -33.06 -62.67 9.70
N LYS A 615 -34.23 -63.24 9.37
CA LYS A 615 -34.62 -63.58 8.02
C LYS A 615 -34.73 -62.34 7.12
N SER A 616 -35.42 -61.28 7.56
CA SER A 616 -35.48 -59.99 6.85
C SER A 616 -34.08 -59.39 6.67
N ASN A 617 -33.26 -59.41 7.72
CA ASN A 617 -31.88 -58.91 7.68
C ASN A 617 -30.99 -59.71 6.70
N ALA A 618 -31.18 -61.03 6.61
CA ALA A 618 -30.50 -61.87 5.64
C ALA A 618 -30.80 -61.44 4.20
N ILE A 619 -32.06 -61.12 3.91
CA ILE A 619 -32.52 -60.66 2.59
C ILE A 619 -31.88 -59.31 2.26
N LYS A 620 -31.90 -58.35 3.20
CA LYS A 620 -31.26 -57.04 3.03
C LYS A 620 -29.77 -57.20 2.70
N LYS A 621 -29.08 -58.05 3.46
CA LYS A 621 -27.66 -58.34 3.28
C LYS A 621 -27.37 -58.93 1.90
N ASN A 622 -28.12 -59.95 1.48
CA ASN A 622 -27.96 -60.56 0.16
C ASN A 622 -28.10 -59.53 -0.96
N SER A 623 -29.11 -58.65 -0.89
CA SER A 623 -29.29 -57.60 -1.90
C SER A 623 -28.15 -56.59 -1.90
N ILE A 624 -27.61 -56.21 -0.73
CA ILE A 624 -26.46 -55.30 -0.64
C ILE A 624 -25.24 -55.92 -1.33
N PHE A 625 -24.91 -57.17 -1.02
CA PHE A 625 -23.78 -57.87 -1.65
C PHE A 625 -23.98 -57.99 -3.16
N GLN A 626 -25.17 -58.37 -3.61
CA GLN A 626 -25.51 -58.47 -5.03
C GLN A 626 -25.36 -57.13 -5.77
N VAL A 627 -25.86 -56.02 -5.21
CA VAL A 627 -25.76 -54.69 -5.83
C VAL A 627 -24.32 -54.16 -5.79
N SER A 628 -23.56 -54.47 -4.74
CA SER A 628 -22.16 -54.06 -4.61
C SER A 628 -21.21 -54.78 -5.58
N GLY A 629 -21.63 -55.91 -6.15
CA GLY A 629 -20.78 -56.80 -6.94
C GLY A 629 -19.82 -57.66 -6.10
N LEU A 630 -19.89 -57.58 -4.77
CA LEU A 630 -19.04 -58.35 -3.87
C LEU A 630 -19.63 -59.75 -3.62
N PRO A 631 -18.89 -60.84 -3.88
CA PRO A 631 -19.41 -62.19 -3.69
C PRO A 631 -19.57 -62.57 -2.21
N LEU A 632 -20.66 -63.25 -1.88
CA LEU A 632 -20.98 -63.74 -0.54
C LEU A 632 -21.28 -65.25 -0.57
N ILE A 633 -20.48 -66.04 0.14
CA ILE A 633 -20.73 -67.47 0.39
C ILE A 633 -21.34 -67.62 1.79
N ARG A 634 -22.54 -68.18 1.86
CA ARG A 634 -23.20 -68.48 3.14
C ARG A 634 -23.09 -69.96 3.45
N ILE A 635 -22.68 -70.28 4.68
CA ILE A 635 -22.44 -71.64 5.14
C ILE A 635 -23.19 -71.90 6.44
N ARG A 636 -23.81 -73.07 6.55
CA ARG A 636 -24.57 -73.48 7.74
C ARG A 636 -24.05 -74.82 8.22
N TYR A 637 -23.46 -74.84 9.41
CA TYR A 637 -22.95 -76.06 10.05
C TYR A 637 -22.98 -75.91 11.57
N ASN A 638 -22.98 -77.03 12.28
CA ASN A 638 -22.95 -77.08 13.75
C ASN A 638 -21.56 -77.49 14.27
N SER A 639 -21.36 -77.42 15.58
CA SER A 639 -20.08 -77.74 16.22
C SER A 639 -19.67 -79.22 16.16
N ALA A 640 -20.54 -80.12 15.67
CA ALA A 640 -20.20 -81.53 15.50
C ALA A 640 -19.47 -81.82 14.18
N MET A 641 -19.43 -80.85 13.26
CA MET A 641 -18.63 -80.96 12.03
C MET A 641 -17.14 -80.88 12.38
N ASP A 642 -16.38 -81.91 12.01
CA ASP A 642 -14.94 -81.94 12.19
C ASP A 642 -14.23 -80.98 11.23
N TYR A 643 -12.98 -80.64 11.58
CA TYR A 643 -12.19 -79.63 10.89
C TYR A 643 -11.92 -79.96 9.41
N GLU A 644 -11.57 -81.21 9.10
CA GLU A 644 -11.23 -81.63 7.74
C GLU A 644 -12.47 -81.63 6.85
N ARG A 645 -13.61 -82.10 7.38
CA ARG A 645 -14.88 -82.03 6.67
C ARG A 645 -15.30 -80.58 6.41
N LEU A 646 -15.19 -79.70 7.41
CA LEU A 646 -15.49 -78.27 7.22
C LEU A 646 -14.61 -77.68 6.13
N LYS A 647 -13.30 -77.97 6.14
CA LYS A 647 -12.36 -77.51 5.12
C LYS A 647 -12.75 -77.96 3.72
N GLU A 648 -13.14 -79.22 3.54
CA GLU A 648 -13.51 -79.74 2.23
C GLU A 648 -14.82 -79.12 1.72
N GLU A 649 -15.81 -78.88 2.59
CA GLU A 649 -17.06 -78.19 2.24
C GLU A 649 -16.82 -76.72 1.84
N ILE A 650 -15.95 -75.99 2.54
CA ILE A 650 -15.58 -74.61 2.18
C ILE A 650 -14.83 -74.58 0.85
N LYS A 651 -13.92 -75.52 0.66
CA LYS A 651 -13.17 -75.68 -0.59
C LYS A 651 -14.13 -75.95 -1.76
N GLN A 652 -15.11 -76.82 -1.57
CA GLN A 652 -16.11 -77.16 -2.59
C GLN A 652 -17.03 -75.96 -2.92
N ALA A 653 -17.56 -75.27 -1.91
CA ALA A 653 -18.38 -74.07 -2.13
C ALA A 653 -17.62 -72.96 -2.86
N THR A 654 -16.35 -72.78 -2.53
CA THR A 654 -15.48 -71.80 -3.20
C THR A 654 -15.16 -72.25 -4.64
N LYS A 655 -14.90 -73.55 -4.85
CA LYS A 655 -14.68 -74.15 -6.18
C LYS A 655 -15.89 -73.91 -7.09
N GLU A 656 -17.11 -74.13 -6.59
CA GLU A 656 -18.35 -73.87 -7.33
C GLU A 656 -18.47 -72.40 -7.74
N TYR A 657 -18.17 -71.48 -6.83
CA TYR A 657 -18.14 -70.05 -7.14
C TYR A 657 -17.11 -69.72 -8.23
N ILE A 658 -15.87 -70.22 -8.12
CA ILE A 658 -14.82 -70.00 -9.12
C ILE A 658 -15.25 -70.53 -10.49
N LEU A 659 -15.84 -71.72 -10.55
CA LEU A 659 -16.31 -72.31 -11.81
C LEU A 659 -17.46 -71.52 -12.44
N GLN A 660 -18.40 -71.00 -11.63
CA GLN A 660 -19.50 -70.17 -12.12
C GLN A 660 -19.00 -68.89 -12.80
N ILE A 661 -17.95 -68.27 -12.26
CA ILE A 661 -17.42 -67.01 -12.79
C ILE A 661 -16.36 -67.20 -13.88
N SER A 662 -15.79 -68.41 -14.02
CA SER A 662 -14.72 -68.74 -14.99
C SER A 662 -15.10 -68.54 -16.47
N GLY A 663 -16.39 -68.36 -16.78
CA GLY A 663 -16.89 -68.04 -18.13
C GLY A 663 -17.18 -66.56 -18.39
N SER A 664 -17.05 -65.68 -17.39
CA SER A 664 -17.35 -64.25 -17.55
C SER A 664 -16.22 -63.47 -18.20
N THR A 665 -16.57 -62.44 -18.98
CA THR A 665 -15.61 -61.54 -19.63
C THR A 665 -15.45 -60.20 -18.92
N ASP A 666 -16.13 -59.96 -17.80
CA ASP A 666 -16.03 -58.70 -17.06
C ASP A 666 -14.67 -58.53 -16.37
N ALA A 667 -14.24 -57.27 -16.19
CA ALA A 667 -12.91 -56.94 -15.69
C ALA A 667 -12.73 -57.28 -14.20
N GLU A 668 -13.82 -57.26 -13.43
CA GLU A 668 -13.79 -57.50 -11.99
C GLU A 668 -13.66 -59.00 -11.68
N THR A 669 -14.39 -59.84 -12.40
CA THR A 669 -14.26 -61.29 -12.36
C THR A 669 -12.85 -61.74 -12.75
N ARG A 670 -12.24 -61.12 -13.77
CA ARG A 670 -10.83 -61.40 -14.12
C ARG A 670 -9.87 -61.08 -12.97
N ARG A 671 -10.04 -59.91 -12.33
CA ARG A 671 -9.27 -59.53 -11.14
C ARG A 671 -9.40 -60.55 -10.01
N ILE A 672 -10.63 -61.00 -9.72
CA ILE A 672 -10.89 -62.00 -8.68
C ILE A 672 -10.22 -63.33 -9.04
N LEU A 673 -10.37 -63.81 -10.28
CA LEU A 673 -9.76 -65.06 -10.74
C LEU A 673 -8.22 -65.01 -10.71
N GLU A 674 -7.63 -63.88 -11.08
CA GLU A 674 -6.17 -63.68 -11.02
C GLU A 674 -5.64 -63.69 -9.57
N SER A 675 -6.47 -63.32 -8.59
CA SER A 675 -6.09 -63.31 -7.16
C SER A 675 -6.16 -64.69 -6.49
N ILE A 676 -6.89 -65.66 -7.05
CA ILE A 676 -7.13 -66.97 -6.43
C ILE A 676 -6.31 -68.05 -7.12
N ASP A 677 -5.56 -68.87 -6.36
CA ASP A 677 -4.87 -70.06 -6.89
C ASP A 677 -5.86 -71.23 -7.09
N PRO A 678 -6.23 -71.58 -8.34
CA PRO A 678 -7.26 -72.59 -8.60
C PRO A 678 -6.85 -74.00 -8.13
N LYS A 679 -5.55 -74.27 -8.02
CA LYS A 679 -5.03 -75.59 -7.58
C LYS A 679 -5.43 -75.90 -6.15
N ARG A 680 -5.52 -74.88 -5.28
CA ARG A 680 -5.94 -75.06 -3.87
C ARG A 680 -7.38 -75.52 -3.73
N PHE A 681 -8.20 -75.23 -4.73
CA PHE A 681 -9.60 -75.62 -4.78
C PHE A 681 -9.84 -76.86 -5.65
N GLY A 682 -8.78 -77.59 -6.03
CA GLY A 682 -8.89 -78.82 -6.83
C GLY A 682 -9.32 -78.56 -8.28
N ILE A 683 -9.10 -77.34 -8.80
CA ILE A 683 -9.37 -76.97 -10.19
C ILE A 683 -8.07 -77.19 -10.97
N VAL A 684 -7.96 -78.35 -11.62
CA VAL A 684 -6.84 -78.72 -12.49
C VAL A 684 -7.37 -78.80 -13.92
N THR A 685 -6.69 -78.12 -14.86
CA THR A 685 -7.15 -77.93 -16.24
C THR A 685 -6.99 -79.16 -17.17
N ALA A 686 -6.47 -80.28 -16.68
CA ALA A 686 -6.35 -81.53 -17.46
C ALA A 686 -6.75 -82.75 -16.61
N GLN A 687 -7.72 -83.54 -17.12
CA GLN A 687 -8.13 -84.81 -16.53
C GLN A 687 -7.13 -85.92 -16.89
N PRO A 688 -6.87 -86.89 -16.01
CA PRO A 688 -5.94 -87.98 -16.27
C PRO A 688 -6.58 -89.01 -17.21
N LEU A 689 -5.78 -89.65 -18.07
CA LEU A 689 -6.27 -90.73 -18.93
C LEU A 689 -6.45 -92.01 -18.11
N ASP A 690 -7.43 -92.84 -18.46
CA ASP A 690 -7.73 -94.09 -17.75
C ASP A 690 -6.51 -95.03 -17.66
N ASP A 691 -5.60 -94.96 -18.64
CA ASP A 691 -4.36 -95.74 -18.67
C ASP A 691 -3.30 -95.25 -17.65
N GLU A 692 -3.25 -93.94 -17.38
CA GLU A 692 -2.38 -93.38 -16.33
C GLU A 692 -2.88 -93.80 -14.94
N LEU A 693 -4.20 -93.78 -14.74
CA LEU A 693 -4.84 -94.19 -13.50
C LEU A 693 -4.59 -95.68 -13.20
N LYS A 694 -4.61 -96.54 -14.23
CA LYS A 694 -4.27 -97.97 -14.09
C LYS A 694 -2.81 -98.17 -13.67
N GLY A 695 -1.87 -97.42 -14.25
CA GLY A 695 -0.46 -97.49 -13.88
C GLY A 695 -0.20 -97.06 -12.44
N VAL A 696 -0.81 -95.96 -12.01
CA VAL A 696 -0.68 -95.47 -10.62
C VAL A 696 -1.36 -96.42 -9.62
N TRP A 697 -2.54 -96.95 -9.96
CA TRP A 697 -3.21 -97.94 -9.14
C TRP A 697 -2.33 -99.17 -8.89
N GLY A 698 -1.75 -99.75 -9.94
CA GLY A 698 -0.87 -100.92 -9.83
C GLY A 698 0.32 -100.68 -8.89
N ASN A 699 0.93 -99.49 -8.96
CA ASN A 699 2.03 -99.12 -8.07
C ASN A 699 1.59 -98.93 -6.61
N LEU A 700 0.37 -98.44 -6.37
CA LEU A 700 -0.15 -98.18 -5.02
C LEU A 700 -0.59 -99.46 -4.30
N VAL A 701 -1.23 -100.38 -5.02
CA VAL A 701 -1.82 -101.58 -4.40
C VAL A 701 -0.95 -102.84 -4.56
N GLY A 702 0.07 -102.79 -5.41
CA GLY A 702 0.97 -103.90 -5.71
C GLY A 702 0.34 -104.98 -6.60
N ASP A 703 1.17 -105.88 -7.13
CA ASP A 703 0.81 -106.85 -8.17
C ASP A 703 -0.38 -107.75 -7.79
N VAL A 704 -0.51 -108.10 -6.51
CA VAL A 704 -1.55 -109.02 -6.01
C VAL A 704 -2.94 -108.40 -6.15
N ILE A 705 -3.13 -107.16 -5.69
CA ILE A 705 -4.43 -106.49 -5.77
C ILE A 705 -4.69 -106.00 -7.20
N ALA A 706 -3.64 -105.54 -7.90
CA ALA A 706 -3.75 -105.12 -9.29
C ALA A 706 -4.25 -106.26 -10.21
N ALA A 707 -3.78 -107.50 -10.01
CA ALA A 707 -4.23 -108.67 -10.77
C ALA A 707 -5.70 -109.06 -10.52
N HIS A 708 -6.27 -108.65 -9.38
CA HIS A 708 -7.67 -108.89 -9.00
C HIS A 708 -8.58 -107.67 -9.24
N THR A 709 -8.07 -106.62 -9.91
CA THR A 709 -8.85 -105.43 -10.25
C THR A 709 -9.48 -105.60 -11.62
N ASN A 710 -10.82 -105.58 -11.70
CA ASN A 710 -11.60 -105.80 -12.91
C ASN A 710 -11.68 -104.55 -13.80
N SER A 711 -11.97 -103.38 -13.21
CA SER A 711 -12.00 -102.12 -13.95
C SER A 711 -11.63 -100.92 -13.07
N ILE A 712 -11.10 -99.89 -13.71
CA ILE A 712 -10.80 -98.58 -13.12
C ILE A 712 -11.37 -97.55 -14.08
N GLU A 713 -12.40 -96.86 -13.64
CA GLU A 713 -13.17 -95.95 -14.48
C GLU A 713 -13.32 -94.61 -13.76
N LEU A 714 -12.94 -93.54 -14.43
CA LEU A 714 -13.17 -92.19 -13.95
C LEU A 714 -14.51 -91.67 -14.50
N ASP A 715 -15.47 -91.43 -13.60
CA ASP A 715 -16.65 -90.64 -13.92
C ASP A 715 -16.21 -89.19 -14.18
N LYS A 716 -16.07 -88.83 -15.45
CA LYS A 716 -15.47 -87.54 -15.87
C LYS A 716 -16.31 -86.33 -15.52
N GLU A 717 -17.63 -86.50 -15.33
CA GLU A 717 -18.53 -85.42 -14.95
C GLU A 717 -18.51 -85.19 -13.43
N GLN A 718 -18.50 -86.27 -12.65
CA GLN A 718 -18.51 -86.18 -11.18
C GLN A 718 -17.12 -86.22 -10.56
N CYS A 719 -16.06 -86.43 -11.35
CA CYS A 719 -14.69 -86.70 -10.92
C CYS A 719 -14.61 -87.80 -9.84
N VAL A 720 -15.41 -88.84 -9.97
CA VAL A 720 -15.43 -89.98 -9.04
C VAL A 720 -14.69 -91.16 -9.67
N LEU A 721 -13.63 -91.63 -9.02
CA LEU A 721 -12.91 -92.82 -9.45
C LEU A 721 -13.60 -94.07 -8.92
N ARG A 722 -14.09 -94.91 -9.83
CA ARG A 722 -14.73 -96.20 -9.51
C ARG A 722 -13.75 -97.31 -9.82
N VAL A 723 -13.42 -98.09 -8.80
CA VAL A 723 -12.51 -99.23 -8.91
C VAL A 723 -13.29 -100.49 -8.56
N THR A 724 -13.42 -101.39 -9.54
CA THR A 724 -14.13 -102.67 -9.39
C THR A 724 -13.12 -103.78 -9.18
N ILE A 725 -13.23 -104.53 -8.08
CA ILE A 725 -12.22 -105.49 -7.61
C ILE A 725 -12.90 -106.79 -7.19
N ASP A 726 -12.22 -107.93 -7.38
CA ASP A 726 -12.68 -109.22 -6.88
C ASP A 726 -12.81 -109.27 -5.35
N GLU A 727 -13.89 -109.86 -4.85
CA GLU A 727 -14.19 -109.93 -3.42
C GLU A 727 -13.16 -110.76 -2.62
N SER A 728 -12.37 -111.63 -3.25
CA SER A 728 -11.33 -112.46 -2.60
C SER A 728 -10.21 -111.65 -1.95
N VAL A 729 -9.92 -110.44 -2.44
CA VAL A 729 -8.87 -109.54 -1.90
C VAL A 729 -9.43 -108.45 -0.98
N LYS A 730 -10.74 -108.45 -0.72
CA LYS A 730 -11.44 -107.43 0.07
C LYS A 730 -10.86 -107.20 1.47
N PRO A 731 -10.56 -108.23 2.28
CA PRO A 731 -10.01 -108.01 3.63
C PRO A 731 -8.64 -107.31 3.62
N VAL A 732 -7.85 -107.52 2.57
CA VAL A 732 -6.51 -106.95 2.43
C VAL A 732 -6.57 -105.49 1.99
N LEU A 733 -7.48 -105.17 1.05
CA LEU A 733 -7.64 -103.80 0.55
C LEU A 733 -8.33 -102.89 1.58
N GLU A 734 -9.31 -103.39 2.34
CA GLU A 734 -9.99 -102.60 3.38
C GLU A 734 -9.02 -102.12 4.47
N PHE A 735 -7.99 -102.92 4.81
CA PHE A 735 -6.98 -102.54 5.80
C PHE A 735 -6.08 -101.38 5.34
N GLY A 736 -5.92 -101.19 4.02
CA GLY A 736 -5.12 -100.14 3.40
C GLY A 736 -5.93 -99.02 2.72
N ALA A 737 -7.26 -99.10 2.73
CA ALA A 737 -8.14 -98.30 1.89
C ALA A 737 -7.97 -96.79 2.08
N ASP A 738 -7.89 -96.32 3.32
CA ASP A 738 -7.77 -94.89 3.62
C ASP A 738 -6.41 -94.33 3.18
N SER A 739 -5.35 -95.11 3.34
CA SER A 739 -4.01 -94.76 2.84
C SER A 739 -3.98 -94.68 1.32
N ILE A 740 -4.60 -95.64 0.64
CA ILE A 740 -4.69 -95.66 -0.83
C ILE A 740 -5.48 -94.45 -1.34
N LYS A 741 -6.65 -94.16 -0.73
CA LYS A 741 -7.46 -92.98 -1.07
C LYS A 741 -6.69 -91.69 -0.84
N SER A 742 -6.01 -91.56 0.30
CA SER A 742 -5.20 -90.38 0.61
C SER A 742 -4.08 -90.16 -0.41
N ASN A 743 -3.38 -91.22 -0.83
CA ASN A 743 -2.35 -91.11 -1.87
C ASN A 743 -2.96 -90.74 -3.23
N LEU A 744 -4.12 -91.30 -3.59
CA LEU A 744 -4.82 -90.94 -4.82
C LEU A 744 -5.29 -89.49 -4.82
N TYR A 745 -5.79 -88.96 -3.69
CA TYR A 745 -6.16 -87.55 -3.59
C TYR A 745 -4.94 -86.62 -3.61
N GLN A 746 -3.80 -87.04 -3.05
CA GLN A 746 -2.55 -86.28 -3.15
C GLN A 746 -2.02 -86.23 -4.59
N GLN A 747 -2.08 -87.35 -5.30
CA GLN A 747 -1.56 -87.46 -6.65
C GLN A 747 -2.54 -86.88 -7.69
N TYR A 748 -3.84 -86.98 -7.44
CA TYR A 748 -4.93 -86.46 -8.28
C TYR A 748 -5.93 -85.64 -7.45
N PRO A 749 -5.60 -84.37 -7.12
CA PRO A 749 -6.43 -83.50 -6.29
C PRO A 749 -7.80 -83.14 -6.88
N MET A 750 -8.06 -83.48 -8.16
CA MET A 750 -9.33 -83.26 -8.84
C MET A 750 -10.40 -84.32 -8.53
N LEU A 751 -10.03 -85.46 -7.91
CA LEU A 751 -10.98 -86.53 -7.57
C LEU A 751 -11.89 -86.08 -6.41
N ASN A 752 -13.20 -86.10 -6.65
CA ASN A 752 -14.20 -85.78 -5.62
C ASN A 752 -14.49 -86.98 -4.70
N ALA A 753 -14.35 -88.21 -5.21
CA ALA A 753 -14.44 -89.43 -4.42
C ALA A 753 -13.69 -90.60 -5.08
N VAL A 754 -13.23 -91.56 -4.27
CA VAL A 754 -12.74 -92.87 -4.72
C VAL A 754 -13.63 -93.96 -4.11
N GLN A 755 -14.28 -94.74 -4.96
CA GLN A 755 -15.28 -95.74 -4.58
C GLN A 755 -14.85 -97.13 -5.03
N PHE A 756 -14.92 -98.08 -4.11
CA PHE A 756 -14.60 -99.49 -4.35
C PHE A 756 -15.89 -100.30 -4.54
N TYR A 757 -15.96 -101.06 -5.63
CA TYR A 757 -17.04 -101.99 -5.94
C TYR A 757 -16.52 -103.42 -5.98
N TRP A 758 -17.30 -104.36 -5.46
CA TRP A 758 -16.88 -105.76 -5.33
C TRP A 758 -17.62 -106.65 -6.33
N THR A 759 -16.87 -107.46 -7.07
CA THR A 759 -17.42 -108.48 -7.97
C THR A 759 -17.11 -109.88 -7.45
N ASN A 760 -18.08 -110.78 -7.52
CA ASN A 760 -17.97 -112.14 -7.01
C ASN A 760 -17.88 -113.10 -8.20
N ILE A 761 -16.70 -113.67 -8.47
CA ILE A 761 -16.49 -114.56 -9.64
C ILE A 761 -16.89 -116.03 -9.34
N PHE A 762 -17.38 -116.34 -8.14
CA PHE A 762 -18.09 -117.60 -7.89
C PHE A 762 -19.61 -117.43 -7.98
N LYS A 763 -20.08 -117.11 -9.18
CA LYS A 763 -21.34 -117.64 -9.74
C LYS A 763 -21.38 -117.56 -11.27
#